data_AF-A0A1E7WNP5-F1
#
_entry.id   AF-A0A1E7WNP5-F1
#
_cell.length_a   1.000
_cell.length_b   1.000
_cell.length_c   1.000
_cell.angle_alpha   90.00
_cell.angle_beta   90.00
_cell.angle_gamma   90.00
#
_symmetry.space_group_name_H-M   'P 1'
#
loop_
_entity.id
_entity.type
_entity.pdbx_description
1 polymer ?
#
loop_
_entity_poly.entity_id
_entity_poly.type
_entity_poly.pdbx_seq_one_letter_code
_entity_poly.pdbx_strand_id
1 'polypeptide(L)'
;MDQETFDHIAAARVSQGGPVRLRHALDRLGSAAGMHEAQHEAKPGMRRLPLIGRLPTQRQLSILSTALGISLSVSAACVALNTIHSANRSAQTQVASDALMHSQRIGKAAPNAVQGSDEAFRQLEESRRELNNDIKLLTQGGKVQGRQLHAPGADLAATVDSVRKQWSATDLAAATILTLKTDLSGVDQTLHKLNAMSPDLLARTEEIGALRVAGGGAAREVAALGKLTMLTQRMSRSASEFLTAGGISSETAFQLGRDTTVFRTTLDGFLSGSAAQGLSAVREPELREKIVALKAQFEDYQKLVAAILDKLDKFSAAKNAERLIFNENEALRQRLYTLQQAYRAEQDSLGLTFWLMVGCGMFTLVMAVAIGRVLLIDSNNRTRGADRRRREADAMRMESQRKEEAARETNAQNQAAILRLMNELQKVADGDLTVRATVSENVTGAIADTVNYTVEELRVLVGRVTATAEQVTRASLHAHSISNDLLRASQQQSREIQGVSSTVVRMADQITDVSRSASESADVARQSVAAANLGSTAVANAIFGMHEIRDQIQDTSKRIKRLGESSQEIGEITELISDITEQTNVLALNAAIQAASAGEAGRGFTVVAEEVQRLAERSAGAAKQIGALVRTIQTDTHDAVAAMEKSTRGVVEGTRLSDAAGAALNDISQVSHRLAELISGIAQATGEQATSASGVARNIQLILTVTEQTQDGTQHTAQSIHKLSVLAQELKNSVARFRIAS
;
A
#
# COMPACT_ATOMS: atom_id res chain seq x y z
N MET A 1 53.45 -3.85 8.43
CA MET A 1 52.56 -4.23 9.55
C MET A 1 51.25 -4.83 9.05
N ASP A 2 51.17 -6.13 8.73
CA ASP A 2 52.24 -7.04 8.25
C ASP A 2 51.68 -8.34 7.66
N GLN A 3 52.48 -8.93 6.77
CA GLN A 3 52.77 -10.37 6.56
C GLN A 3 51.66 -11.42 6.80
N GLU A 4 51.21 -12.12 5.76
CA GLU A 4 51.80 -13.37 5.21
C GLU A 4 51.65 -14.62 6.11
N THR A 5 50.99 -15.66 5.58
CA THR A 5 51.46 -17.05 5.63
C THR A 5 50.76 -17.84 4.50
N PHE A 6 51.50 -18.36 3.51
CA PHE A 6 51.88 -19.79 3.30
C PHE A 6 50.70 -20.77 3.07
N ASP A 7 50.72 -21.72 2.12
CA ASP A 7 51.48 -21.88 0.85
C ASP A 7 50.62 -22.79 -0.12
N HIS A 8 50.92 -23.97 -0.71
CA HIS A 8 52.11 -24.84 -0.79
C HIS A 8 52.07 -25.78 -2.03
N ILE A 9 53.09 -25.67 -2.90
CA ILE A 9 53.70 -26.71 -3.78
C ILE A 9 52.83 -27.54 -4.77
N ALA A 10 53.21 -27.45 -6.06
CA ALA A 10 53.55 -28.62 -6.92
C ALA A 10 54.42 -28.18 -8.12
N ALA A 11 55.62 -28.74 -8.32
CA ALA A 11 56.54 -28.31 -9.40
C ALA A 11 57.61 -29.34 -9.84
N ALA A 12 57.89 -29.39 -11.15
CA ALA A 12 59.14 -29.86 -11.77
C ALA A 12 59.32 -29.13 -13.13
N ARG A 13 60.41 -28.42 -13.46
CA ARG A 13 61.85 -28.78 -13.62
C ARG A 13 62.09 -29.67 -14.87
N VAL A 14 63.06 -29.44 -15.77
CA VAL A 14 64.27 -28.56 -15.88
C VAL A 14 64.31 -28.05 -17.37
N SER A 15 64.87 -26.92 -17.82
CA SER A 15 66.31 -26.58 -17.77
C SER A 15 66.69 -25.16 -18.25
N GLN A 16 67.63 -24.55 -17.50
CA GLN A 16 68.73 -23.63 -17.86
C GLN A 16 68.61 -22.58 -18.99
N GLY A 17 69.14 -21.37 -18.69
CA GLY A 17 70.02 -20.67 -19.63
C GLY A 17 69.63 -19.26 -20.06
N GLY A 18 70.35 -18.26 -19.54
CA GLY A 18 70.51 -16.93 -20.12
C GLY A 18 71.75 -16.26 -19.51
N PRO A 19 72.09 -14.99 -19.83
CA PRO A 19 71.49 -14.09 -20.83
C PRO A 19 72.58 -13.47 -21.76
N VAL A 20 72.47 -12.18 -22.11
CA VAL A 20 73.49 -11.29 -22.76
C VAL A 20 73.47 -11.26 -24.31
N ARG A 21 74.07 -10.20 -24.86
CA ARG A 21 73.91 -9.61 -26.21
C ARG A 21 75.13 -9.87 -27.11
N LEU A 22 74.96 -9.47 -28.39
CA LEU A 22 75.96 -8.96 -29.34
C LEU A 22 76.85 -9.94 -30.16
N ARG A 23 76.76 -9.73 -31.48
CA ARG A 23 77.82 -9.74 -32.53
C ARG A 23 78.26 -11.07 -33.20
N HIS A 24 78.45 -10.93 -34.52
CA HIS A 24 79.24 -11.71 -35.49
C HIS A 24 78.79 -13.14 -35.90
N ALA A 25 77.96 -13.18 -36.95
CA ALA A 25 77.94 -14.17 -38.03
C ALA A 25 77.21 -13.53 -39.23
N LEU A 26 77.69 -13.47 -40.48
CA LEU A 26 78.94 -13.92 -41.10
C LEU A 26 79.56 -12.79 -41.94
N ASP A 27 80.87 -12.83 -42.16
CA ASP A 27 81.58 -12.14 -43.24
C ASP A 27 82.29 -13.21 -44.10
N ARG A 28 82.50 -12.91 -45.39
CA ARG A 28 83.23 -13.72 -46.40
C ARG A 28 82.68 -15.12 -46.70
N LEU A 29 82.07 -15.23 -47.87
CA LEU A 29 82.77 -15.84 -49.00
C LEU A 29 82.16 -15.32 -50.31
N GLY A 30 83.01 -14.90 -51.25
CA GLY A 30 82.54 -14.48 -52.56
C GLY A 30 83.67 -14.57 -53.59
N SER A 31 83.35 -15.12 -54.76
CA SER A 31 83.99 -14.83 -56.04
C SER A 31 83.33 -15.65 -57.15
N ALA A 32 83.32 -15.09 -58.37
CA ALA A 32 82.91 -15.70 -59.64
C ALA A 32 81.43 -16.11 -59.78
N ALA A 33 80.83 -16.08 -60.98
CA ALA A 33 81.10 -15.27 -62.17
C ALA A 33 79.86 -15.35 -63.08
N GLY A 34 79.50 -14.26 -63.78
CA GLY A 34 78.41 -14.29 -64.75
C GLY A 34 77.89 -12.91 -65.11
N MET A 35 77.94 -12.58 -66.40
CA MET A 35 77.34 -11.37 -66.96
C MET A 35 75.86 -11.63 -67.25
N HIS A 36 74.98 -10.67 -67.01
CA HIS A 36 74.00 -10.22 -68.01
C HIS A 36 73.23 -8.97 -67.54
N GLU A 37 72.96 -8.07 -68.47
CA GLU A 37 72.04 -6.95 -68.30
C GLU A 37 70.58 -7.42 -68.40
N ALA A 38 69.71 -6.89 -67.54
CA ALA A 38 68.27 -6.77 -67.82
C ALA A 38 67.64 -5.68 -66.93
N GLN A 39 66.74 -4.89 -67.51
CA GLN A 39 65.93 -3.90 -66.81
C GLN A 39 64.67 -4.56 -66.24
N HIS A 40 64.16 -4.12 -65.08
CA HIS A 40 62.76 -3.65 -64.96
C HIS A 40 62.44 -3.02 -63.58
N GLU A 41 61.49 -2.08 -63.58
CA GLU A 41 61.05 -1.33 -62.41
C GLU A 41 60.15 -2.15 -61.46
N ALA A 42 60.35 -2.02 -60.15
CA ALA A 42 59.42 -2.56 -59.15
C ALA A 42 58.31 -1.55 -58.80
N LYS A 43 57.05 -1.92 -59.05
CA LYS A 43 55.86 -1.13 -58.64
C LYS A 43 55.31 -1.60 -57.29
N PRO A 44 55.05 -0.72 -56.32
CA PRO A 44 54.38 -1.10 -55.07
C PRO A 44 52.89 -1.42 -55.32
N GLY A 45 52.47 -2.64 -54.95
CA GLY A 45 51.13 -3.15 -55.23
C GLY A 45 50.04 -2.58 -54.31
N MET A 46 49.32 -1.56 -54.77
CA MET A 46 48.18 -0.99 -54.04
C MET A 46 46.96 -1.94 -54.08
N ARG A 47 46.65 -2.59 -52.94
CA ARG A 47 45.51 -3.53 -52.83
C ARG A 47 44.18 -2.82 -53.12
N ARG A 48 43.50 -3.27 -54.18
CA ARG A 48 42.20 -2.76 -54.64
C ARG A 48 41.05 -3.31 -53.80
N LEU A 49 39.91 -2.59 -53.76
CA LEU A 49 38.67 -3.09 -53.15
C LEU A 49 38.20 -4.40 -53.83
N PRO A 50 37.73 -5.40 -53.07
CA PRO A 50 37.16 -6.63 -53.63
C PRO A 50 35.90 -6.31 -54.46
N LEU A 51 35.65 -7.15 -55.47
CA LEU A 51 34.62 -7.01 -56.53
C LEU A 51 34.73 -5.73 -57.38
N ILE A 52 34.64 -4.54 -56.78
CA ILE A 52 34.39 -3.26 -57.50
C ILE A 52 35.68 -2.61 -58.04
N GLY A 53 36.86 -2.97 -57.51
CA GLY A 53 38.15 -2.33 -57.80
C GLY A 53 38.70 -2.45 -59.25
N ARG A 54 37.91 -2.92 -60.22
CA ARG A 54 38.22 -2.91 -61.65
C ARG A 54 37.55 -1.76 -62.42
N LEU A 55 36.57 -1.07 -61.84
CA LEU A 55 35.84 0.04 -62.45
C LEU A 55 36.55 1.40 -62.25
N PRO A 56 36.30 2.43 -63.09
CA PRO A 56 36.82 3.79 -62.87
C PRO A 56 36.26 4.41 -61.59
N THR A 57 37.01 5.31 -60.93
CA THR A 57 36.68 5.87 -59.60
C THR A 57 35.28 6.47 -59.52
N GLN A 58 34.85 7.20 -60.55
CA GLN A 58 33.50 7.77 -60.66
C GLN A 58 32.38 6.71 -60.62
N ARG A 59 32.57 5.53 -61.24
CA ARG A 59 31.61 4.41 -61.14
C ARG A 59 31.68 3.70 -59.78
N GLN A 60 32.87 3.57 -59.19
CA GLN A 60 33.00 3.02 -57.82
C GLN A 60 32.24 3.89 -56.82
N LEU A 61 32.42 5.22 -56.88
CA LEU A 61 31.75 6.18 -56.01
C LEU A 61 30.22 6.13 -56.16
N SER A 62 29.73 6.05 -57.40
CA SER A 62 28.29 5.97 -57.72
C SER A 62 27.63 4.67 -57.22
N ILE A 63 28.31 3.52 -57.32
CA ILE A 63 27.79 2.24 -56.80
C ILE A 63 27.78 2.26 -55.26
N LEU A 64 28.83 2.79 -54.63
CA LEU A 64 28.90 2.88 -53.18
C LEU A 64 27.90 3.90 -52.60
N SER A 65 27.68 5.04 -53.25
CA SER A 65 26.71 6.04 -52.78
C SER A 65 25.25 5.60 -52.96
N THR A 66 24.93 4.89 -54.04
CA THR A 66 23.59 4.29 -54.22
C THR A 66 23.35 3.16 -53.23
N ALA A 67 24.34 2.29 -52.97
CA ALA A 67 24.24 1.27 -51.92
C ALA A 67 24.07 1.88 -50.51
N LEU A 68 24.79 2.97 -50.21
CA LEU A 68 24.65 3.72 -48.95
C LEU A 68 23.25 4.32 -48.82
N GLY A 69 22.73 4.94 -49.88
CA GLY A 69 21.37 5.52 -49.91
C GLY A 69 20.29 4.47 -49.67
N ILE A 70 20.37 3.32 -50.35
CA ILE A 70 19.45 2.19 -50.14
C ILE A 70 19.54 1.68 -48.70
N SER A 71 20.75 1.52 -48.15
CA SER A 71 20.97 1.08 -46.76
C SER A 71 20.35 2.04 -45.74
N LEU A 72 20.48 3.36 -45.96
CA LEU A 72 19.85 4.38 -45.11
C LEU A 72 18.32 4.34 -45.20
N SER A 73 17.74 4.20 -46.39
CA SER A 73 16.29 4.06 -46.57
C SER A 73 15.74 2.79 -45.92
N VAL A 74 16.42 1.65 -46.05
CA VAL A 74 16.04 0.40 -45.37
C VAL A 74 16.17 0.53 -43.85
N SER A 75 17.26 1.14 -43.35
CA SER A 75 17.43 1.39 -41.91
C SER A 75 16.32 2.28 -41.34
N ALA A 76 15.95 3.35 -42.04
CA ALA A 76 14.83 4.22 -41.65
C ALA A 76 13.49 3.48 -41.65
N ALA A 77 13.24 2.60 -42.63
CA ALA A 77 12.05 1.75 -42.66
C ALA A 77 12.04 0.73 -41.50
N CYS A 78 13.19 0.11 -41.17
CA CYS A 78 13.32 -0.78 -40.02
C CYS A 78 13.07 -0.05 -38.69
N VAL A 79 13.59 1.17 -38.52
CA VAL A 79 13.33 2.01 -37.33
C VAL A 79 11.84 2.32 -37.22
N ALA A 80 11.20 2.78 -38.31
CA ALA A 80 9.77 3.07 -38.32
C ALA A 80 8.91 1.84 -37.98
N LEU A 81 9.19 0.69 -38.60
CA LEU A 81 8.50 -0.57 -38.32
C LEU A 81 8.72 -1.03 -36.87
N ASN A 82 9.93 -0.87 -36.33
CA ASN A 82 10.23 -1.26 -34.94
C ASN A 82 9.50 -0.36 -33.94
N THR A 83 9.44 0.96 -34.18
CA THR A 83 8.66 1.91 -33.36
C THR A 83 7.15 1.63 -33.41
N ILE A 84 6.62 1.21 -34.57
CA ILE A 84 5.21 0.80 -34.68
C ILE A 84 4.95 -0.50 -33.90
N HIS A 85 5.84 -1.48 -33.98
CA HIS A 85 5.70 -2.74 -33.23
C HIS A 85 5.79 -2.53 -31.71
N SER A 86 6.75 -1.72 -31.23
CA SER A 86 6.87 -1.44 -29.79
C SER A 86 5.68 -0.63 -29.26
N ALA A 87 5.14 0.32 -30.03
CA ALA A 87 3.92 1.05 -29.69
C ALA A 87 2.67 0.14 -29.62
N ASN A 88 2.58 -0.87 -30.49
CA ASN A 88 1.47 -1.84 -30.47
C ASN A 88 1.59 -2.84 -29.30
N ARG A 89 2.80 -3.35 -29.00
CA ARG A 89 3.06 -4.20 -27.81
C ARG A 89 2.77 -3.45 -26.51
N SER A 90 3.24 -2.20 -26.41
CA SER A 90 2.95 -1.31 -25.28
C SER A 90 1.44 -1.13 -25.04
N ALA A 91 0.63 -1.07 -26.11
CA ALA A 91 -0.83 -1.00 -25.99
C ALA A 91 -1.46 -2.30 -25.46
N GLN A 92 -0.90 -3.48 -25.75
CA GLN A 92 -1.36 -4.75 -25.15
C GLN A 92 -0.99 -4.81 -23.65
N THR A 93 0.23 -4.41 -23.28
CA THR A 93 0.65 -4.25 -21.88
C THR A 93 -0.25 -3.28 -21.13
N GLN A 94 -0.67 -2.18 -21.76
CA GLN A 94 -1.61 -1.22 -21.19
C GLN A 94 -2.99 -1.84 -20.94
N VAL A 95 -3.63 -2.43 -21.95
CA VAL A 95 -4.97 -3.05 -21.79
C VAL A 95 -4.96 -4.17 -20.75
N ALA A 96 -3.88 -4.95 -20.65
CA ALA A 96 -3.73 -5.94 -19.57
C ALA A 96 -3.57 -5.32 -18.16
N SER A 97 -3.08 -4.08 -18.08
CA SER A 97 -2.97 -3.30 -16.83
C SER A 97 -4.29 -2.65 -16.44
N ASP A 98 -5.02 -2.12 -17.42
CA ASP A 98 -6.35 -1.50 -17.23
C ASP A 98 -7.38 -2.57 -16.80
N ALA A 99 -7.34 -3.76 -17.42
CA ALA A 99 -8.12 -4.93 -17.00
C ALA A 99 -7.86 -5.33 -15.53
N LEU A 100 -6.59 -5.37 -15.11
CA LEU A 100 -6.19 -5.68 -13.74
C LEU A 100 -6.73 -4.64 -12.73
N MET A 101 -6.77 -3.37 -13.12
CA MET A 101 -7.32 -2.26 -12.34
C MET A 101 -8.85 -2.34 -12.24
N HIS A 102 -9.55 -2.63 -13.35
CA HIS A 102 -11.00 -2.82 -13.34
C HIS A 102 -11.44 -4.04 -12.51
N SER A 103 -10.70 -5.17 -12.56
CA SER A 103 -10.94 -6.33 -11.69
C SER A 103 -10.88 -5.94 -10.20
N GLN A 104 -9.87 -5.16 -9.79
CA GLN A 104 -9.76 -4.66 -8.41
C GLN A 104 -10.89 -3.70 -8.04
N ARG A 105 -11.31 -2.81 -8.95
CA ARG A 105 -12.50 -1.95 -8.74
C ARG A 105 -13.77 -2.76 -8.53
N ILE A 106 -14.02 -3.81 -9.32
CA ILE A 106 -15.19 -4.68 -9.19
C ILE A 106 -15.23 -5.34 -7.80
N GLY A 107 -14.10 -5.90 -7.35
CA GLY A 107 -14.00 -6.51 -6.01
C GLY A 107 -14.25 -5.52 -4.86
N LYS A 108 -13.93 -4.23 -5.04
CA LYS A 108 -14.22 -3.16 -4.06
C LYS A 108 -15.65 -2.61 -4.18
N ALA A 109 -16.22 -2.56 -5.38
CA ALA A 109 -17.54 -2.00 -5.63
C ALA A 109 -18.67 -2.97 -5.26
N ALA A 110 -18.49 -4.27 -5.49
CA ALA A 110 -19.55 -5.27 -5.29
C ALA A 110 -20.16 -5.27 -3.87
N PRO A 111 -19.40 -5.27 -2.76
CA PRO A 111 -19.99 -5.26 -1.42
C PRO A 111 -20.83 -4.01 -1.12
N ASN A 112 -20.32 -2.84 -1.55
CA ASN A 112 -21.00 -1.56 -1.37
C ASN A 112 -22.26 -1.46 -2.25
N ALA A 113 -22.25 -2.09 -3.42
CA ALA A 113 -23.42 -2.19 -4.30
C ALA A 113 -24.50 -3.10 -3.68
N VAL A 114 -24.12 -4.24 -3.07
CA VAL A 114 -25.07 -5.10 -2.35
C VAL A 114 -25.66 -4.42 -1.10
N GLN A 115 -24.91 -3.53 -0.45
CA GLN A 115 -25.46 -2.65 0.60
C GLN A 115 -26.45 -1.59 0.06
N GLY A 116 -26.52 -1.38 -1.26
CA GLY A 116 -27.48 -0.46 -1.90
C GLY A 116 -26.89 0.89 -2.34
N SER A 117 -25.56 1.07 -2.32
CA SER A 117 -24.92 2.34 -2.70
C SER A 117 -25.02 2.62 -4.20
N ASP A 118 -25.75 3.67 -4.58
CA ASP A 118 -25.91 4.12 -5.96
C ASP A 118 -24.59 4.39 -6.69
N GLU A 119 -23.59 4.91 -5.97
CA GLU A 119 -22.25 5.15 -6.51
C GLU A 119 -21.49 3.84 -6.76
N ALA A 120 -21.59 2.89 -5.83
CA ALA A 120 -20.98 1.58 -6.02
C ALA A 120 -21.61 0.81 -7.19
N PHE A 121 -22.92 0.95 -7.43
CA PHE A 121 -23.55 0.43 -8.65
C PHE A 121 -22.95 1.05 -9.92
N ARG A 122 -22.70 2.37 -9.96
CA ARG A 122 -22.06 3.02 -11.11
C ARG A 122 -20.65 2.48 -11.35
N GLN A 123 -19.84 2.42 -10.29
CA GLN A 123 -18.46 1.92 -10.36
C GLN A 123 -18.37 0.44 -10.76
N LEU A 124 -19.33 -0.38 -10.30
CA LEU A 124 -19.46 -1.79 -10.67
C LEU A 124 -19.86 -1.93 -12.14
N GLU A 125 -20.84 -1.16 -12.62
CA GLU A 125 -21.30 -1.20 -14.02
C GLU A 125 -20.19 -0.75 -14.98
N GLU A 126 -19.56 0.40 -14.70
CA GLU A 126 -18.44 0.95 -15.47
C GLU A 126 -17.27 -0.04 -15.53
N SER A 127 -16.81 -0.54 -14.38
CA SER A 127 -15.65 -1.43 -14.34
C SER A 127 -15.94 -2.79 -14.96
N ARG A 128 -17.17 -3.31 -14.83
CA ARG A 128 -17.62 -4.52 -15.54
C ARG A 128 -17.63 -4.28 -17.06
N ARG A 129 -18.10 -3.11 -17.51
CA ARG A 129 -18.17 -2.77 -18.95
C ARG A 129 -16.78 -2.70 -19.56
N GLU A 130 -15.86 -1.98 -18.94
CA GLU A 130 -14.50 -1.83 -19.47
C GLU A 130 -13.69 -3.13 -19.35
N LEU A 131 -13.80 -3.90 -18.26
CA LEU A 131 -13.14 -5.21 -18.17
C LEU A 131 -13.61 -6.20 -19.26
N ASN A 132 -14.89 -6.15 -19.65
CA ASN A 132 -15.39 -6.90 -20.80
C ASN A 132 -14.82 -6.39 -22.13
N ASN A 133 -14.65 -5.08 -22.30
CA ASN A 133 -13.99 -4.50 -23.47
C ASN A 133 -12.52 -4.95 -23.54
N ASP A 134 -11.78 -4.84 -22.44
CA ASP A 134 -10.36 -5.22 -22.34
C ASP A 134 -10.14 -6.71 -22.63
N ILE A 135 -10.88 -7.59 -21.97
CA ILE A 135 -10.77 -9.04 -22.18
C ILE A 135 -11.14 -9.40 -23.63
N LYS A 136 -12.12 -8.73 -24.23
CA LYS A 136 -12.44 -8.90 -25.66
C LYS A 136 -11.30 -8.44 -26.56
N LEU A 137 -10.70 -7.27 -26.30
CA LEU A 137 -9.56 -6.73 -27.05
C LEU A 137 -8.32 -7.64 -26.95
N LEU A 138 -8.04 -8.16 -25.75
CA LEU A 138 -6.96 -9.13 -25.51
C LEU A 138 -7.22 -10.50 -26.16
N THR A 139 -8.49 -10.90 -26.34
CA THR A 139 -8.87 -12.17 -26.98
C THR A 139 -8.91 -12.07 -28.51
N GLN A 140 -9.44 -10.98 -29.07
CA GLN A 140 -9.80 -10.87 -30.50
C GLN A 140 -8.92 -9.89 -31.28
N GLY A 141 -8.12 -9.06 -30.59
CA GLY A 141 -7.54 -7.86 -31.17
C GLY A 141 -8.59 -6.76 -31.39
N GLY A 142 -8.17 -5.62 -31.96
CA GLY A 142 -9.05 -4.48 -32.21
C GLY A 142 -8.29 -3.17 -32.40
N LYS A 143 -8.99 -2.04 -32.30
CA LYS A 143 -8.38 -0.71 -32.32
C LYS A 143 -8.58 0.01 -31.00
N VAL A 144 -7.49 0.50 -30.42
CA VAL A 144 -7.46 1.22 -29.13
C VAL A 144 -6.65 2.50 -29.34
N GLN A 145 -7.27 3.66 -29.08
CA GLN A 145 -6.64 4.99 -29.24
C GLN A 145 -5.92 5.18 -30.60
N GLY A 146 -6.50 4.65 -31.69
CA GLY A 146 -5.94 4.69 -33.04
C GLY A 146 -4.86 3.64 -33.36
N ARG A 147 -4.35 2.91 -32.36
CA ARG A 147 -3.40 1.80 -32.52
C ARG A 147 -4.13 0.49 -32.81
N GLN A 148 -3.46 -0.45 -33.48
CA GLN A 148 -4.00 -1.77 -33.81
C GLN A 148 -3.46 -2.82 -32.84
N LEU A 149 -4.34 -3.36 -31.99
CA LEU A 149 -4.06 -4.58 -31.24
C LEU A 149 -4.30 -5.78 -32.17
N HIS A 150 -3.36 -6.72 -32.13
CA HIS A 150 -3.48 -8.01 -32.78
C HIS A 150 -3.99 -9.05 -31.77
N ALA A 151 -4.64 -10.10 -32.28
CA ALA A 151 -4.98 -11.28 -31.49
C ALA A 151 -3.70 -11.90 -30.87
N PRO A 152 -3.80 -12.58 -29.72
CA PRO A 152 -2.64 -13.10 -29.00
C PRO A 152 -1.93 -14.20 -29.82
N GLY A 153 -0.59 -14.22 -29.75
CA GLY A 153 0.20 -15.32 -30.31
C GLY A 153 -0.12 -16.66 -29.64
N ALA A 154 0.25 -17.76 -30.28
CA ALA A 154 -0.09 -19.11 -29.84
C ALA A 154 0.27 -19.38 -28.36
N ASP A 155 1.44 -18.88 -27.92
CA ASP A 155 1.96 -19.04 -26.56
C ASP A 155 1.16 -18.25 -25.50
N LEU A 156 0.49 -17.17 -25.90
CA LEU A 156 -0.33 -16.32 -25.02
C LEU A 156 -1.82 -16.66 -25.08
N ALA A 157 -2.29 -17.27 -26.18
CA ALA A 157 -3.71 -17.57 -26.40
C ALA A 157 -4.33 -18.43 -25.28
N ALA A 158 -3.58 -19.41 -24.76
CA ALA A 158 -4.00 -20.24 -23.63
C ALA A 158 -4.17 -19.42 -22.33
N THR A 159 -3.25 -18.48 -22.06
CA THR A 159 -3.30 -17.61 -20.88
C THR A 159 -4.50 -16.67 -20.94
N VAL A 160 -4.75 -16.05 -22.10
CA VAL A 160 -5.91 -15.17 -22.35
C VAL A 160 -7.24 -15.94 -22.26
N ASP A 161 -7.32 -17.13 -22.85
CA ASP A 161 -8.51 -17.99 -22.73
C ASP A 161 -8.78 -18.38 -21.26
N SER A 162 -7.73 -18.58 -20.45
CA SER A 162 -7.86 -18.82 -19.01
C SER A 162 -8.38 -17.60 -18.23
N VAL A 163 -7.98 -16.38 -18.60
CA VAL A 163 -8.53 -15.13 -18.05
C VAL A 163 -10.00 -15.00 -18.42
N ARG A 164 -10.36 -15.20 -19.70
CA ARG A 164 -11.76 -15.13 -20.16
C ARG A 164 -12.66 -16.14 -19.44
N LYS A 165 -12.17 -17.37 -19.23
CA LYS A 165 -12.88 -18.40 -18.45
C LYS A 165 -13.08 -17.96 -17.00
N GLN A 166 -12.01 -17.52 -16.33
CA GLN A 166 -12.07 -17.08 -14.92
C GLN A 166 -13.01 -15.88 -14.72
N TRP A 167 -13.03 -14.93 -15.66
CA TRP A 167 -13.91 -13.77 -15.61
C TRP A 167 -15.39 -14.12 -15.82
N SER A 168 -15.72 -15.16 -16.59
CA SER A 168 -17.10 -15.42 -17.03
C SER A 168 -18.13 -15.65 -15.91
N ALA A 169 -17.74 -16.26 -14.79
CA ALA A 169 -18.62 -16.45 -13.64
C ALA A 169 -18.70 -15.16 -12.77
N THR A 170 -17.56 -14.48 -12.58
CA THR A 170 -17.49 -13.15 -11.95
C THR A 170 -18.33 -12.10 -12.70
N ASP A 171 -18.36 -12.12 -14.04
CA ASP A 171 -19.18 -11.23 -14.86
C ASP A 171 -20.68 -11.47 -14.64
N LEU A 172 -21.09 -12.74 -14.61
CA LEU A 172 -22.48 -13.13 -14.37
C LEU A 172 -22.93 -12.71 -12.97
N ALA A 173 -22.09 -12.89 -11.96
CA ALA A 173 -22.36 -12.43 -10.60
C ALA A 173 -22.44 -10.89 -10.53
N ALA A 174 -21.54 -10.16 -11.18
CA ALA A 174 -21.61 -8.71 -11.27
C ALA A 174 -22.88 -8.24 -12.00
N ALA A 175 -23.31 -8.97 -13.05
CA ALA A 175 -24.58 -8.74 -13.72
C ALA A 175 -25.79 -8.93 -12.79
N THR A 176 -25.80 -9.99 -11.97
CA THR A 176 -26.87 -10.26 -10.98
C THR A 176 -26.98 -9.13 -9.95
N ILE A 177 -25.88 -8.60 -9.44
CA ILE A 177 -25.93 -7.45 -8.52
C ILE A 177 -26.53 -6.23 -9.23
N LEU A 178 -26.13 -5.97 -10.49
CA LEU A 178 -26.61 -4.83 -11.28
C LEU A 178 -28.11 -4.92 -11.63
N THR A 179 -28.65 -6.10 -11.97
CA THR A 179 -30.12 -6.25 -12.19
C THR A 179 -30.93 -6.10 -10.91
N LEU A 180 -30.35 -6.39 -9.75
CA LEU A 180 -31.00 -6.24 -8.45
C LEU A 180 -30.92 -4.81 -7.87
N LYS A 181 -30.35 -3.84 -8.61
CA LYS A 181 -30.17 -2.46 -8.16
C LYS A 181 -31.44 -1.82 -7.58
N THR A 182 -32.59 -1.97 -8.24
CA THR A 182 -33.87 -1.39 -7.79
C THR A 182 -34.44 -2.05 -6.54
N ASP A 183 -34.00 -3.26 -6.23
CA ASP A 183 -34.42 -3.99 -5.03
C ASP A 183 -33.51 -3.69 -3.84
N LEU A 184 -32.21 -3.55 -4.08
CA LEU A 184 -31.18 -3.27 -3.07
C LEU A 184 -31.09 -1.77 -2.70
N SER A 185 -31.40 -0.87 -3.63
CA SER A 185 -31.44 0.58 -3.34
C SER A 185 -32.46 0.89 -2.24
N GLY A 186 -32.06 1.71 -1.27
CA GLY A 186 -32.86 2.06 -0.09
C GLY A 186 -32.86 1.02 1.04
N VAL A 187 -32.26 -0.16 0.88
CA VAL A 187 -32.13 -1.14 1.99
C VAL A 187 -31.26 -0.57 3.12
N ASP A 188 -30.14 0.06 2.79
CA ASP A 188 -29.29 0.84 3.71
C ASP A 188 -30.11 1.85 4.56
N GLN A 189 -30.89 2.71 3.91
CA GLN A 189 -31.74 3.69 4.59
C GLN A 189 -32.81 3.04 5.48
N THR A 190 -33.27 1.84 5.13
CA THR A 190 -34.25 1.06 5.89
C THR A 190 -33.60 0.46 7.15
N LEU A 191 -32.40 -0.09 7.01
CA LEU A 191 -31.59 -0.62 8.11
C LEU A 191 -31.14 0.50 9.08
N HIS A 192 -30.72 1.66 8.56
CA HIS A 192 -30.40 2.82 9.37
C HIS A 192 -31.62 3.34 10.16
N LYS A 193 -32.82 3.36 9.56
CA LYS A 193 -34.06 3.70 10.29
C LYS A 193 -34.41 2.68 11.38
N LEU A 194 -34.30 1.38 11.08
CA LEU A 194 -34.52 0.32 12.08
C LEU A 194 -33.58 0.49 13.27
N ASN A 195 -32.27 0.67 13.04
CA ASN A 195 -31.30 0.86 14.11
C ASN A 195 -31.50 2.18 14.88
N ALA A 196 -32.00 3.24 14.23
CA ALA A 196 -32.36 4.49 14.91
C ALA A 196 -33.62 4.37 15.78
N MET A 197 -34.58 3.50 15.42
CA MET A 197 -35.80 3.26 16.21
C MET A 197 -35.60 2.30 17.39
N SER A 198 -34.57 1.46 17.37
CA SER A 198 -34.32 0.45 18.43
C SER A 198 -34.15 1.05 19.84
N PRO A 199 -33.39 2.14 20.08
CA PRO A 199 -33.24 2.73 21.41
C PRO A 199 -34.55 3.30 21.96
N ASP A 200 -35.35 3.97 21.14
CA ASP A 200 -36.65 4.52 21.53
C ASP A 200 -37.64 3.43 21.95
N LEU A 201 -37.72 2.36 21.15
CA LEU A 201 -38.56 1.19 21.47
C LEU A 201 -38.11 0.52 22.78
N LEU A 202 -36.80 0.46 23.04
CA LEU A 202 -36.25 -0.05 24.28
C LEU A 202 -36.65 0.84 25.47
N ALA A 203 -36.36 2.14 25.41
CA ALA A 203 -36.65 3.10 26.48
C ALA A 203 -38.15 3.17 26.84
N ARG A 204 -39.04 3.13 25.84
CA ARG A 204 -40.50 3.04 26.08
C ARG A 204 -40.92 1.74 26.73
N THR A 205 -40.30 0.62 26.34
CA THR A 205 -40.58 -0.70 26.96
C THR A 205 -40.13 -0.72 28.42
N GLU A 206 -38.98 -0.11 28.72
CA GLU A 206 -38.45 0.03 30.08
C GLU A 206 -39.29 1.00 30.94
N GLU A 207 -39.79 2.11 30.37
CA GLU A 207 -40.73 3.01 31.05
C GLU A 207 -42.04 2.29 31.46
N ILE A 208 -42.64 1.55 30.53
CA ILE A 208 -43.84 0.72 30.79
C ILE A 208 -43.52 -0.37 31.83
N GLY A 209 -42.32 -0.95 31.78
CA GLY A 209 -41.77 -1.86 32.79
C GLY A 209 -41.79 -1.25 34.19
N ALA A 210 -41.14 -0.10 34.37
CA ALA A 210 -41.04 0.61 35.64
C ALA A 210 -42.42 0.99 36.20
N LEU A 211 -43.32 1.51 35.37
CA LEU A 211 -44.69 1.86 35.76
C LEU A 211 -45.50 0.62 36.19
N ARG A 212 -45.38 -0.51 35.48
CA ARG A 212 -46.09 -1.75 35.85
C ARG A 212 -45.57 -2.34 37.16
N VAL A 213 -44.26 -2.25 37.43
CA VAL A 213 -43.68 -2.69 38.70
C VAL A 213 -44.12 -1.77 39.85
N ALA A 214 -44.07 -0.44 39.67
CA ALA A 214 -44.53 0.53 40.66
C ALA A 214 -46.04 0.40 40.98
N GLY A 215 -46.86 0.04 39.98
CA GLY A 215 -48.29 -0.25 40.12
C GLY A 215 -48.63 -1.61 40.75
N GLY A 216 -47.64 -2.41 41.18
CA GLY A 216 -47.88 -3.73 41.78
C GLY A 216 -48.35 -4.80 40.79
N GLY A 217 -47.93 -4.71 39.53
CA GLY A 217 -48.32 -5.63 38.46
C GLY A 217 -47.91 -7.08 38.71
N ALA A 218 -48.64 -8.03 38.10
CA ALA A 218 -48.44 -9.45 38.34
C ALA A 218 -47.08 -9.94 37.79
N ALA A 219 -46.45 -10.90 38.45
CA ALA A 219 -45.13 -11.42 38.04
C ALA A 219 -45.06 -11.90 36.56
N ARG A 220 -46.18 -12.37 35.99
CA ARG A 220 -46.29 -12.73 34.56
C ARG A 220 -46.26 -11.51 33.63
N GLU A 221 -46.83 -10.39 34.05
CA GLU A 221 -46.83 -9.13 33.31
C GLU A 221 -45.42 -8.53 33.33
N VAL A 222 -44.75 -8.53 34.49
CA VAL A 222 -43.35 -8.10 34.61
C VAL A 222 -42.41 -8.98 33.76
N ALA A 223 -42.59 -10.30 33.79
CA ALA A 223 -41.83 -11.22 32.94
C ALA A 223 -42.09 -11.02 31.43
N ALA A 224 -43.32 -10.67 31.04
CA ALA A 224 -43.64 -10.34 29.65
C ALA A 224 -43.03 -8.99 29.21
N LEU A 225 -42.92 -8.00 30.12
CA LEU A 225 -42.22 -6.74 29.86
C LEU A 225 -40.71 -6.95 29.71
N GLY A 226 -40.07 -7.71 30.60
CA GLY A 226 -38.66 -8.11 30.44
C GLY A 226 -38.40 -8.91 29.16
N LYS A 227 -39.36 -9.73 28.72
CA LYS A 227 -39.30 -10.42 27.43
C LYS A 227 -39.39 -9.43 26.25
N LEU A 228 -40.21 -8.39 26.32
CA LEU A 228 -40.25 -7.32 25.32
C LEU A 228 -38.88 -6.60 25.25
N THR A 229 -38.30 -6.21 26.39
CA THR A 229 -36.96 -5.58 26.48
C THR A 229 -35.86 -6.42 25.83
N MET A 230 -35.85 -7.74 26.09
CA MET A 230 -34.92 -8.66 25.45
C MET A 230 -35.15 -8.78 23.93
N LEU A 231 -36.41 -8.76 23.49
CA LEU A 231 -36.76 -8.80 22.07
C LEU A 231 -36.32 -7.53 21.33
N THR A 232 -36.49 -6.31 21.89
CA THR A 232 -35.97 -5.07 21.26
C THR A 232 -34.45 -5.12 21.07
N GLN A 233 -33.71 -5.53 22.10
CA GLN A 233 -32.25 -5.70 22.00
C GLN A 233 -31.86 -6.77 20.95
N ARG A 234 -32.59 -7.89 20.89
CA ARG A 234 -32.29 -8.99 19.95
C ARG A 234 -32.65 -8.65 18.51
N MET A 235 -33.80 -8.00 18.26
CA MET A 235 -34.17 -7.47 16.95
C MET A 235 -33.13 -6.45 16.45
N SER A 236 -32.67 -5.53 17.30
CA SER A 236 -31.65 -4.55 16.93
C SER A 236 -30.32 -5.20 16.53
N ARG A 237 -29.92 -6.28 17.21
CA ARG A 237 -28.75 -7.08 16.83
C ARG A 237 -28.96 -7.78 15.49
N SER A 238 -30.08 -8.48 15.33
CA SER A 238 -30.40 -9.19 14.09
C SER A 238 -30.60 -8.25 12.89
N ALA A 239 -31.04 -7.00 13.08
CA ALA A 239 -31.05 -5.98 12.05
C ALA A 239 -29.63 -5.47 11.72
N SER A 240 -28.78 -5.26 12.75
CA SER A 240 -27.38 -4.84 12.56
C SER A 240 -26.53 -5.90 11.85
N GLU A 241 -26.79 -7.19 12.05
CA GLU A 241 -26.12 -8.30 11.35
C GLU A 241 -26.24 -8.17 9.81
N PHE A 242 -27.33 -7.62 9.27
CA PHE A 242 -27.51 -7.42 7.81
C PHE A 242 -26.50 -6.44 7.21
N LEU A 243 -25.95 -5.52 8.02
CA LEU A 243 -24.93 -4.55 7.59
C LEU A 243 -23.51 -5.16 7.59
N THR A 244 -23.31 -6.30 8.23
CA THR A 244 -21.96 -6.86 8.47
C THR A 244 -21.38 -7.61 7.25
N ALA A 245 -20.04 -7.57 7.15
CA ALA A 245 -19.28 -8.28 6.12
C ALA A 245 -19.16 -9.78 6.43
N GLY A 246 -20.28 -10.50 6.34
CA GLY A 246 -20.36 -11.96 6.48
C GLY A 246 -21.46 -12.63 5.64
N GLY A 247 -22.48 -11.85 5.22
CA GLY A 247 -23.65 -12.33 4.49
C GLY A 247 -24.86 -12.57 5.41
N ILE A 248 -26.06 -12.43 4.86
CA ILE A 248 -27.29 -12.71 5.61
C ILE A 248 -27.39 -14.23 5.80
N SER A 249 -27.49 -14.67 7.06
CA SER A 249 -28.05 -15.98 7.35
C SER A 249 -29.57 -15.91 7.22
N SER A 250 -30.17 -16.85 6.50
CA SER A 250 -31.64 -16.95 6.39
C SER A 250 -32.30 -17.13 7.77
N GLU A 251 -31.55 -17.72 8.72
CA GLU A 251 -31.90 -17.86 10.12
C GLU A 251 -32.01 -16.51 10.85
N THR A 252 -31.05 -15.59 10.69
CA THR A 252 -31.12 -14.22 11.26
C THR A 252 -32.36 -13.48 10.75
N ALA A 253 -32.65 -13.59 9.46
CA ALA A 253 -33.82 -12.94 8.86
C ALA A 253 -35.15 -13.55 9.35
N PHE A 254 -35.25 -14.87 9.39
CA PHE A 254 -36.41 -15.57 9.95
C PHE A 254 -36.60 -15.27 11.45
N GLN A 255 -35.50 -15.21 12.21
CA GLN A 255 -35.50 -14.80 13.61
C GLN A 255 -36.02 -13.37 13.79
N LEU A 256 -35.55 -12.41 13.00
CA LEU A 256 -36.03 -11.02 13.05
C LEU A 256 -37.55 -10.94 12.82
N GLY A 257 -38.07 -11.65 11.80
CA GLY A 257 -39.51 -11.70 11.52
C GLY A 257 -40.33 -12.39 12.63
N ARG A 258 -39.83 -13.51 13.17
CA ARG A 258 -40.43 -14.21 14.32
C ARG A 258 -40.47 -13.32 15.55
N ASP A 259 -39.36 -12.69 15.88
CA ASP A 259 -39.21 -11.89 17.10
C ASP A 259 -40.08 -10.62 17.04
N THR A 260 -40.15 -9.99 15.86
CA THR A 260 -41.10 -8.90 15.56
C THR A 260 -42.55 -9.36 15.80
N THR A 261 -42.90 -10.57 15.36
CA THR A 261 -44.25 -11.14 15.56
C THR A 261 -44.56 -11.43 17.04
N VAL A 262 -43.57 -11.92 17.81
CA VAL A 262 -43.73 -12.17 19.25
C VAL A 262 -43.86 -10.86 20.03
N PHE A 263 -43.14 -9.81 19.66
CA PHE A 263 -43.24 -8.50 20.29
C PHE A 263 -44.65 -7.90 20.11
N ARG A 264 -45.16 -7.84 18.86
CA ARG A 264 -46.53 -7.38 18.58
C ARG A 264 -47.58 -8.18 19.36
N THR A 265 -47.53 -9.52 19.29
CA THR A 265 -48.56 -10.36 19.93
C THR A 265 -48.53 -10.31 21.46
N THR A 266 -47.40 -9.90 22.07
CA THR A 266 -47.33 -9.62 23.51
C THR A 266 -47.90 -8.23 23.84
N LEU A 267 -47.66 -7.19 23.01
CA LEU A 267 -48.34 -5.89 23.15
C LEU A 267 -49.87 -6.00 22.98
N ASP A 268 -50.33 -6.73 21.97
CA ASP A 268 -51.76 -7.01 21.76
C ASP A 268 -52.37 -7.72 22.98
N GLY A 269 -51.59 -8.61 23.62
CA GLY A 269 -51.95 -9.30 24.86
C GLY A 269 -52.08 -8.38 26.08
N PHE A 270 -51.27 -7.32 26.19
CA PHE A 270 -51.45 -6.29 27.22
C PHE A 270 -52.69 -5.41 26.95
N LEU A 271 -52.96 -5.05 25.70
CA LEU A 271 -54.11 -4.19 25.37
C LEU A 271 -55.45 -4.91 25.43
N SER A 272 -55.48 -6.21 25.16
CA SER A 272 -56.70 -7.01 24.95
C SER A 272 -56.90 -8.12 26.00
N GLY A 273 -55.86 -8.48 26.74
CA GLY A 273 -55.78 -9.73 27.48
C GLY A 273 -55.35 -10.89 26.56
N SER A 274 -54.66 -11.89 27.13
CA SER A 274 -54.27 -13.10 26.40
C SER A 274 -54.18 -14.29 27.34
N ALA A 275 -55.20 -15.15 27.30
CA ALA A 275 -55.24 -16.39 28.10
C ALA A 275 -54.05 -17.31 27.79
N ALA A 276 -53.62 -17.39 26.52
CA ALA A 276 -52.49 -18.20 26.08
C ALA A 276 -51.12 -17.70 26.60
N GLN A 277 -51.00 -16.40 26.91
CA GLN A 277 -49.80 -15.83 27.54
C GLN A 277 -49.97 -15.61 29.06
N GLY A 278 -51.15 -15.89 29.61
CA GLY A 278 -51.48 -15.62 31.01
C GLY A 278 -51.52 -14.13 31.37
N LEU A 279 -51.79 -13.25 30.40
CA LEU A 279 -51.84 -11.79 30.55
C LEU A 279 -53.27 -11.28 30.71
N SER A 280 -53.47 -10.32 31.61
CA SER A 280 -54.72 -9.56 31.75
C SER A 280 -54.69 -8.29 30.91
N ALA A 281 -55.87 -7.81 30.49
CA ALA A 281 -55.98 -6.55 29.77
C ALA A 281 -55.69 -5.36 30.70
N VAL A 282 -54.74 -4.49 30.34
CA VAL A 282 -54.39 -3.29 31.11
C VAL A 282 -55.55 -2.29 31.10
N ARG A 283 -56.03 -1.94 32.30
CA ARG A 283 -57.16 -1.02 32.52
C ARG A 283 -56.75 0.36 33.04
N GLU A 284 -55.53 0.51 33.55
CA GLU A 284 -54.98 1.80 33.97
C GLU A 284 -54.83 2.73 32.73
N PRO A 285 -55.42 3.94 32.73
CA PRO A 285 -55.44 4.80 31.54
C PRO A 285 -54.06 5.18 31.02
N GLU A 286 -53.18 5.67 31.90
CA GLU A 286 -51.82 6.13 31.56
C GLU A 286 -50.95 4.98 31.01
N LEU A 287 -50.97 3.82 31.67
CA LEU A 287 -50.21 2.66 31.22
C LEU A 287 -50.74 2.13 29.89
N ARG A 288 -52.06 2.14 29.69
CA ARG A 288 -52.70 1.78 28.43
C ARG A 288 -52.33 2.74 27.30
N GLU A 289 -52.29 4.04 27.56
CA GLU A 289 -51.85 5.07 26.60
C GLU A 289 -50.39 4.84 26.17
N LYS A 290 -49.47 4.63 27.12
CA LYS A 290 -48.05 4.34 26.83
C LYS A 290 -47.89 3.07 26.01
N ILE A 291 -48.64 2.00 26.30
CA ILE A 291 -48.62 0.74 25.52
C ILE A 291 -49.18 0.94 24.11
N VAL A 292 -50.22 1.77 23.93
CA VAL A 292 -50.71 2.16 22.58
C VAL A 292 -49.65 2.95 21.82
N ALA A 293 -48.96 3.89 22.45
CA ALA A 293 -47.88 4.66 21.82
C ALA A 293 -46.69 3.78 21.41
N LEU A 294 -46.27 2.84 22.27
CA LEU A 294 -45.25 1.84 21.94
C LEU A 294 -45.70 0.95 20.77
N LYS A 295 -46.97 0.50 20.75
CA LYS A 295 -47.52 -0.28 19.64
C LYS A 295 -47.51 0.48 18.31
N ALA A 296 -47.87 1.76 18.31
CA ALA A 296 -47.83 2.59 17.11
C ALA A 296 -46.41 2.73 16.55
N GLN A 297 -45.42 3.06 17.40
CA GLN A 297 -44.01 3.15 16.98
C GLN A 297 -43.47 1.78 16.53
N PHE A 298 -43.90 0.69 17.17
CA PHE A 298 -43.53 -0.66 16.78
C PHE A 298 -44.14 -1.10 15.44
N GLU A 299 -45.35 -0.66 15.10
CA GLU A 299 -45.95 -0.95 13.79
C GLU A 299 -45.13 -0.35 12.64
N ASP A 300 -44.54 0.82 12.83
CA ASP A 300 -43.62 1.41 11.84
C ASP A 300 -42.30 0.64 11.74
N TYR A 301 -41.75 0.18 12.88
CA TYR A 301 -40.60 -0.75 12.88
C TYR A 301 -40.93 -2.05 12.13
N GLN A 302 -42.11 -2.63 12.37
CA GLN A 302 -42.56 -3.85 11.70
C GLN A 302 -42.73 -3.65 10.18
N LYS A 303 -43.21 -2.49 9.72
CA LYS A 303 -43.30 -2.16 8.27
C LYS A 303 -41.91 -2.15 7.63
N LEU A 304 -40.91 -1.56 8.30
CA LEU A 304 -39.52 -1.53 7.83
C LEU A 304 -38.89 -2.95 7.80
N VAL A 305 -39.13 -3.77 8.84
CA VAL A 305 -38.70 -5.19 8.84
C VAL A 305 -39.36 -5.96 7.69
N ALA A 306 -40.67 -5.81 7.49
CA ALA A 306 -41.40 -6.49 6.42
C ALA A 306 -40.86 -6.14 5.02
N ALA A 307 -40.55 -4.85 4.77
CA ALA A 307 -39.98 -4.39 3.51
C ALA A 307 -38.58 -4.96 3.20
N ILE A 308 -37.83 -5.42 4.21
CA ILE A 308 -36.56 -6.14 4.03
C ILE A 308 -36.82 -7.63 3.79
N LEU A 309 -37.73 -8.26 4.56
CA LEU A 309 -38.02 -9.69 4.44
C LEU A 309 -38.70 -10.04 3.10
N ASP A 310 -39.49 -9.14 2.52
CA ASP A 310 -40.11 -9.26 1.20
C ASP A 310 -39.08 -9.38 0.05
N LYS A 311 -37.85 -8.88 0.26
CA LYS A 311 -36.74 -8.92 -0.71
C LYS A 311 -35.60 -9.85 -0.30
N LEU A 312 -35.83 -10.75 0.67
CA LEU A 312 -34.78 -11.57 1.27
C LEU A 312 -34.11 -12.53 0.28
N ASP A 313 -34.88 -13.09 -0.65
CA ASP A 313 -34.39 -13.94 -1.74
C ASP A 313 -33.43 -13.17 -2.67
N LYS A 314 -33.80 -11.94 -3.04
CA LYS A 314 -33.00 -11.04 -3.86
C LYS A 314 -31.72 -10.62 -3.17
N PHE A 315 -31.78 -10.23 -1.89
CA PHE A 315 -30.58 -9.90 -1.13
C PHE A 315 -29.67 -11.12 -0.94
N SER A 316 -30.24 -12.31 -0.73
CA SER A 316 -29.48 -13.57 -0.70
C SER A 316 -28.78 -13.84 -2.04
N ALA A 317 -29.47 -13.68 -3.18
CA ALA A 317 -28.85 -13.79 -4.50
C ALA A 317 -27.70 -12.78 -4.70
N ALA A 318 -27.90 -11.52 -4.28
CA ALA A 318 -26.88 -10.48 -4.33
C ALA A 318 -25.66 -10.79 -3.45
N LYS A 319 -25.85 -11.29 -2.21
CA LYS A 319 -24.75 -11.71 -1.34
C LYS A 319 -24.01 -12.95 -1.83
N ASN A 320 -24.70 -13.90 -2.46
CA ASN A 320 -24.06 -15.04 -3.10
C ASN A 320 -23.20 -14.60 -4.31
N ALA A 321 -23.69 -13.63 -5.09
CA ALA A 321 -22.91 -13.01 -6.17
C ALA A 321 -21.68 -12.23 -5.66
N GLU A 322 -21.81 -11.42 -4.61
CA GLU A 322 -20.68 -10.75 -3.95
C GLU A 322 -19.62 -11.75 -3.47
N ARG A 323 -20.04 -12.84 -2.83
CA ARG A 323 -19.13 -13.89 -2.34
C ARG A 323 -18.42 -14.62 -3.49
N LEU A 324 -19.11 -14.86 -4.60
CA LEU A 324 -18.49 -15.41 -5.81
C LEU A 324 -17.43 -14.45 -6.37
N ILE A 325 -17.76 -13.16 -6.53
CA ILE A 325 -16.82 -12.12 -6.96
C ILE A 325 -15.60 -12.07 -6.05
N PHE A 326 -15.80 -12.05 -4.72
CA PHE A 326 -14.70 -12.01 -3.75
C PHE A 326 -13.76 -13.22 -3.89
N ASN A 327 -14.32 -14.43 -3.98
CA ASN A 327 -13.55 -15.67 -4.10
C ASN A 327 -12.80 -15.77 -5.45
N GLU A 328 -13.43 -15.39 -6.56
CA GLU A 328 -12.83 -15.52 -7.89
C GLU A 328 -11.88 -14.37 -8.27
N ASN A 329 -12.12 -13.15 -7.74
CA ASN A 329 -11.34 -11.96 -8.12
C ASN A 329 -9.85 -12.11 -7.79
N GLU A 330 -9.46 -12.83 -6.73
CA GLU A 330 -8.03 -13.08 -6.46
C GLU A 330 -7.39 -14.00 -7.52
N ALA A 331 -8.09 -15.07 -7.92
CA ALA A 331 -7.63 -15.94 -8.99
C ALA A 331 -7.58 -15.21 -10.35
N LEU A 332 -8.56 -14.34 -10.62
CA LEU A 332 -8.58 -13.48 -11.79
C LEU A 332 -7.43 -12.45 -11.78
N ARG A 333 -7.19 -11.79 -10.65
CA ARG A 333 -6.10 -10.84 -10.43
C ARG A 333 -4.74 -11.50 -10.68
N GLN A 334 -4.54 -12.72 -10.19
CA GLN A 334 -3.31 -13.49 -10.45
C GLN A 334 -3.15 -13.86 -11.93
N ARG A 335 -4.21 -14.33 -12.62
CA ARG A 335 -4.14 -14.62 -14.06
C ARG A 335 -3.87 -13.37 -14.90
N LEU A 336 -4.52 -12.25 -14.59
CA LEU A 336 -4.31 -10.95 -15.26
C LEU A 336 -2.90 -10.43 -15.03
N TYR A 337 -2.36 -10.57 -13.81
CA TYR A 337 -0.97 -10.20 -13.51
C TYR A 337 0.04 -11.08 -14.26
N THR A 338 -0.16 -12.39 -14.34
CA THR A 338 0.69 -13.29 -15.15
C THR A 338 0.61 -12.94 -16.64
N LEU A 339 -0.57 -12.61 -17.16
CA LEU A 339 -0.74 -12.14 -18.54
C LEU A 339 -0.03 -10.80 -18.80
N GLN A 340 -0.13 -9.85 -17.86
CA GLN A 340 0.58 -8.57 -17.89
C GLN A 340 2.11 -8.76 -17.87
N GLN A 341 2.63 -9.67 -17.05
CA GLN A 341 4.04 -10.04 -17.05
C GLN A 341 4.47 -10.66 -18.40
N ALA A 342 3.65 -11.54 -18.98
CA ALA A 342 3.96 -12.19 -20.26
C ALA A 342 4.00 -11.18 -21.42
N TYR A 343 3.08 -10.21 -21.47
CA TYR A 343 3.15 -9.11 -22.44
C TYR A 343 4.39 -8.20 -22.23
N ARG A 344 4.79 -7.95 -20.97
CA ARG A 344 6.06 -7.23 -20.68
C ARG A 344 7.29 -8.01 -21.16
N ALA A 345 7.34 -9.32 -20.93
CA ALA A 345 8.42 -10.17 -21.44
C ALA A 345 8.48 -10.18 -22.98
N GLU A 346 7.34 -10.14 -23.67
CA GLU A 346 7.33 -9.97 -25.13
C GLU A 346 7.74 -8.54 -25.55
N GLN A 347 7.35 -7.51 -24.80
CA GLN A 347 7.74 -6.12 -25.03
C GLN A 347 9.26 -5.91 -24.93
N ASP A 348 9.91 -6.51 -23.94
CA ASP A 348 11.35 -6.42 -23.69
C ASP A 348 12.19 -7.33 -24.63
N SER A 349 11.54 -8.17 -25.44
CA SER A 349 12.22 -9.09 -26.36
C SER A 349 12.88 -8.37 -27.55
N LEU A 350 14.21 -8.56 -27.72
CA LEU A 350 14.98 -8.05 -28.86
C LEU A 350 14.69 -8.84 -30.14
N GLY A 351 13.54 -8.55 -30.75
CA GLY A 351 13.04 -9.21 -31.95
C GLY A 351 13.93 -9.04 -33.20
N LEU A 352 13.62 -9.81 -34.24
CA LEU A 352 14.40 -9.85 -35.49
C LEU A 352 14.52 -8.48 -36.19
N THR A 353 13.54 -7.58 -36.01
CA THR A 353 13.61 -6.18 -36.49
C THR A 353 14.76 -5.37 -35.88
N PHE A 354 15.06 -5.59 -34.60
CA PHE A 354 16.17 -4.94 -33.91
C PHE A 354 17.52 -5.43 -34.46
N TRP A 355 17.66 -6.74 -34.66
CA TRP A 355 18.89 -7.32 -35.24
C TRP A 355 19.10 -6.94 -36.70
N LEU A 356 18.04 -6.81 -37.51
CA LEU A 356 18.11 -6.24 -38.86
C LEU A 356 18.59 -4.78 -38.83
N MET A 357 18.07 -3.95 -37.93
CA MET A 357 18.51 -2.57 -37.75
C MET A 357 20.01 -2.47 -37.40
N VAL A 358 20.50 -3.33 -36.49
CA VAL A 358 21.94 -3.42 -36.15
C VAL A 358 22.78 -3.84 -37.36
N GLY A 359 22.31 -4.82 -38.14
CA GLY A 359 22.98 -5.27 -39.37
C GLY A 359 23.07 -4.18 -40.45
N CYS A 360 21.96 -3.47 -40.71
CA CYS A 360 21.92 -2.34 -41.63
C CYS A 360 22.81 -1.17 -41.16
N GLY A 361 22.86 -0.89 -39.86
CA GLY A 361 23.78 0.09 -39.28
C GLY A 361 25.25 -0.26 -39.55
N MET A 362 25.64 -1.50 -39.30
CA MET A 362 27.00 -1.99 -39.56
C MET A 362 27.37 -1.92 -41.05
N PHE A 363 26.47 -2.33 -41.94
CA PHE A 363 26.68 -2.26 -43.40
C PHE A 363 26.84 -0.80 -43.89
N THR A 364 26.03 0.12 -43.37
CA THR A 364 26.11 1.56 -43.65
C THR A 364 27.49 2.12 -43.27
N LEU A 365 28.02 1.73 -42.10
CA LEU A 365 29.33 2.14 -41.60
C LEU A 365 30.47 1.62 -42.49
N VAL A 366 30.41 0.34 -42.91
CA VAL A 366 31.36 -0.25 -43.87
C VAL A 366 31.37 0.50 -45.20
N MET A 367 30.20 0.88 -45.72
CA MET A 367 30.10 1.63 -46.99
C MET A 367 30.67 3.05 -46.86
N ALA A 368 30.45 3.74 -45.74
CA ALA A 368 31.07 5.04 -45.48
C ALA A 368 32.61 4.97 -45.48
N VAL A 369 33.18 3.94 -44.83
CA VAL A 369 34.64 3.70 -44.82
C VAL A 369 35.17 3.37 -46.22
N ALA A 370 34.41 2.61 -47.03
CA ALA A 370 34.78 2.32 -48.41
C ALA A 370 34.78 3.58 -49.30
N ILE A 371 33.82 4.48 -49.14
CA ILE A 371 33.76 5.77 -49.86
C ILE A 371 34.96 6.65 -49.47
N GLY A 372 35.28 6.76 -48.16
CA GLY A 372 36.46 7.49 -47.69
C GLY A 372 37.76 6.95 -48.29
N ARG A 373 37.90 5.62 -48.41
CA ARG A 373 39.04 4.98 -49.09
C ARG A 373 39.12 5.32 -50.58
N VAL A 374 38.00 5.40 -51.30
CA VAL A 374 37.99 5.78 -52.73
C VAL A 374 38.39 7.26 -52.92
N LEU A 375 37.88 8.17 -52.07
CA LEU A 375 38.23 9.59 -52.14
C LEU A 375 39.72 9.86 -51.88
N LEU A 376 40.34 9.13 -50.94
CA LEU A 376 41.78 9.18 -50.68
C LEU A 376 42.65 8.66 -51.86
N ILE A 377 42.09 7.80 -52.71
CA ILE A 377 42.77 7.28 -53.92
C ILE A 377 42.63 8.25 -55.10
N ASP A 378 41.49 8.92 -55.25
CA ASP A 378 41.27 9.92 -56.31
C ASP A 378 42.11 11.19 -56.08
N SER A 379 42.19 11.66 -54.83
CA SER A 379 43.01 12.81 -54.41
C SER A 379 44.48 12.69 -54.86
N ASN A 380 45.09 11.52 -54.66
CA ASN A 380 46.49 11.25 -55.05
C ASN A 380 46.74 11.19 -56.56
N ASN A 381 45.71 11.10 -57.41
CA ASN A 381 45.86 11.06 -58.86
C ASN A 381 45.78 12.45 -59.53
N ARG A 382 45.18 13.46 -58.87
CA ARG A 382 44.98 14.79 -59.46
C ARG A 382 46.20 15.72 -59.37
N THR A 383 47.22 15.39 -58.60
CA THR A 383 48.41 16.23 -58.33
C THR A 383 49.57 16.03 -59.32
N ARG A 384 49.38 15.33 -60.45
CA ARG A 384 50.44 15.04 -61.44
C ARG A 384 50.13 15.54 -62.87
N GLY A 385 49.37 16.63 -63.00
CA GLY A 385 48.85 17.13 -64.28
C GLY A 385 49.42 18.46 -64.81
N ALA A 386 50.36 19.12 -64.12
CA ALA A 386 50.69 20.53 -64.40
C ALA A 386 51.85 20.77 -65.40
N ASP A 387 52.87 19.92 -65.42
CA ASP A 387 54.20 20.27 -65.99
C ASP A 387 54.43 19.98 -67.49
N ARG A 388 53.37 19.75 -68.27
CA ARG A 388 53.50 19.51 -69.73
C ARG A 388 53.33 20.72 -70.64
N ARG A 389 52.93 21.90 -70.13
CA ARG A 389 52.68 23.12 -70.93
C ARG A 389 53.82 24.17 -70.88
N ARG A 390 55.08 23.74 -70.69
CA ARG A 390 56.25 24.63 -70.53
C ARG A 390 57.46 24.34 -71.43
N ARG A 391 57.34 23.45 -72.43
CA ARG A 391 58.49 22.98 -73.23
C ARG A 391 58.40 23.23 -74.75
N GLU A 392 57.46 24.06 -75.19
CA GLU A 392 57.22 24.36 -76.61
C GLU A 392 57.47 25.83 -76.98
N ALA A 393 57.82 26.68 -75.99
CA ALA A 393 57.99 28.13 -76.16
C ALA A 393 59.44 28.58 -76.45
N ASP A 394 60.42 27.68 -76.44
CA ASP A 394 61.84 28.04 -76.57
C ASP A 394 62.32 28.27 -78.02
N ALA A 395 61.46 28.01 -79.02
CA ALA A 395 61.82 28.05 -80.45
C ALA A 395 61.74 29.44 -81.12
N MET A 396 61.13 30.45 -80.49
CA MET A 396 60.89 31.78 -81.09
C MET A 396 61.71 32.91 -80.45
N ARG A 397 63.00 32.66 -80.13
CA ARG A 397 63.91 33.69 -79.57
C ARG A 397 64.75 34.48 -80.60
N MET A 398 64.58 34.22 -81.90
CA MET A 398 65.51 34.66 -82.95
C MET A 398 65.23 36.04 -83.60
N GLU A 399 64.41 36.91 -82.99
CA GLU A 399 64.14 38.25 -83.57
C GLU A 399 64.24 39.44 -82.58
N SER A 400 64.25 39.20 -81.26
CA SER A 400 64.25 40.25 -80.24
C SER A 400 65.65 40.77 -79.83
N GLN A 401 66.63 40.80 -80.74
CA GLN A 401 68.05 41.09 -80.43
C GLN A 401 68.59 42.43 -80.95
N ARG A 402 67.74 43.45 -81.19
CA ARG A 402 68.21 44.79 -81.67
C ARG A 402 67.66 46.02 -80.92
N LYS A 403 67.06 45.85 -79.73
CA LYS A 403 66.65 46.96 -78.84
C LYS A 403 66.85 46.66 -77.35
N GLU A 404 67.91 45.94 -76.98
CA GLU A 404 68.15 45.49 -75.60
C GLU A 404 69.48 45.96 -74.99
N GLU A 405 70.03 47.10 -75.43
CA GLU A 405 71.32 47.61 -74.89
C GLU A 405 71.17 48.86 -74.01
N ALA A 406 70.02 49.54 -74.03
CA ALA A 406 69.71 50.68 -73.16
C ALA A 406 68.93 50.33 -71.87
N ALA A 407 68.61 49.05 -71.65
CA ALA A 407 67.77 48.59 -70.52
C ALA A 407 68.47 47.60 -69.57
N ARG A 408 69.69 47.13 -69.91
CA ARG A 408 70.35 46.04 -69.18
C ARG A 408 70.84 46.45 -67.79
N GLU A 409 71.27 47.69 -67.58
CA GLU A 409 71.80 48.14 -66.29
C GLU A 409 70.70 48.26 -65.22
N THR A 410 69.59 48.96 -65.52
CA THR A 410 68.43 49.05 -64.63
C THR A 410 67.74 47.72 -64.41
N ASN A 411 67.66 46.86 -65.45
CA ASN A 411 67.06 45.53 -65.30
C ASN A 411 67.95 44.58 -64.48
N ALA A 412 69.28 44.64 -64.61
CA ALA A 412 70.20 43.85 -63.79
C ALA A 412 70.14 44.25 -62.30
N GLN A 413 70.08 45.56 -62.00
CA GLN A 413 69.91 46.04 -60.62
C GLN A 413 68.55 45.61 -60.03
N ASN A 414 67.46 45.78 -60.78
CA ASN A 414 66.14 45.34 -60.34
C ASN A 414 66.04 43.80 -60.18
N GLN A 415 66.61 43.00 -61.08
CA GLN A 415 66.65 41.55 -60.94
C GLN A 415 67.49 41.11 -59.73
N ALA A 416 68.64 41.74 -59.48
CA ALA A 416 69.44 41.46 -58.29
C ALA A 416 68.70 41.82 -56.99
N ALA A 417 67.94 42.92 -56.98
CA ALA A 417 67.11 43.32 -55.84
C ALA A 417 65.93 42.37 -55.63
N ILE A 418 65.23 41.97 -56.69
CA ILE A 418 64.14 40.98 -56.66
C ILE A 418 64.66 39.62 -56.16
N LEU A 419 65.82 39.15 -56.64
CA LEU A 419 66.40 37.87 -56.20
C LEU A 419 66.80 37.88 -54.72
N ARG A 420 67.29 39.01 -54.18
CA ARG A 420 67.51 39.14 -52.72
C ARG A 420 66.19 39.09 -51.96
N LEU A 421 65.22 39.92 -52.35
CA LEU A 421 63.91 39.97 -51.71
C LEU A 421 63.19 38.62 -51.76
N MET A 422 63.32 37.85 -52.85
CA MET A 422 62.79 36.49 -52.95
C MET A 422 63.48 35.50 -51.99
N ASN A 423 64.80 35.59 -51.79
CA ASN A 423 65.52 34.75 -50.82
C ASN A 423 65.21 35.13 -49.36
N GLU A 424 64.98 36.42 -49.09
CA GLU A 424 64.52 36.91 -47.77
C GLU A 424 63.08 36.45 -47.50
N LEU A 425 62.18 36.63 -48.48
CA LEU A 425 60.79 36.16 -48.45
C LEU A 425 60.66 34.65 -48.34
N GLN A 426 61.57 33.87 -48.93
CA GLN A 426 61.51 32.41 -48.84
C GLN A 426 61.60 31.95 -47.39
N LYS A 427 62.46 32.58 -46.56
CA LYS A 427 62.56 32.27 -45.13
C LYS A 427 61.26 32.59 -44.38
N VAL A 428 60.63 33.72 -44.71
CA VAL A 428 59.31 34.10 -44.18
C VAL A 428 58.23 33.09 -44.58
N ALA A 429 58.24 32.63 -45.84
CA ALA A 429 57.30 31.63 -46.35
C ALA A 429 57.51 30.23 -45.75
N ASP A 430 58.75 29.86 -45.42
CA ASP A 430 59.09 28.65 -44.66
C ASP A 430 58.68 28.76 -43.17
N GLY A 431 58.30 29.97 -42.70
CA GLY A 431 57.75 30.25 -41.37
C GLY A 431 58.66 31.06 -40.44
N ASP A 432 59.82 31.55 -40.90
CA ASP A 432 60.74 32.30 -40.05
C ASP A 432 60.39 33.80 -39.99
N LEU A 433 59.53 34.17 -39.02
CA LEU A 433 59.12 35.54 -38.73
C LEU A 433 60.15 36.31 -37.88
N THR A 434 61.38 35.77 -37.71
CA THR A 434 62.51 36.52 -37.12
C THR A 434 63.29 37.31 -38.17
N VAL A 435 63.10 36.99 -39.45
CA VAL A 435 63.78 37.61 -40.59
C VAL A 435 63.03 38.88 -41.02
N ARG A 436 63.79 39.93 -41.34
CA ARG A 436 63.29 41.15 -42.00
C ARG A 436 63.91 41.27 -43.40
N ALA A 437 63.12 41.76 -44.35
CA ALA A 437 63.55 42.05 -45.70
C ALA A 437 64.34 43.37 -45.76
N THR A 438 65.35 43.44 -46.63
CA THR A 438 66.25 44.59 -46.75
C THR A 438 65.60 45.72 -47.55
N VAL A 439 65.12 46.75 -46.85
CA VAL A 439 64.59 47.97 -47.49
C VAL A 439 65.73 48.73 -48.19
N SER A 440 65.47 49.22 -49.41
CA SER A 440 66.42 49.97 -50.23
C SER A 440 65.67 50.95 -51.14
N GLU A 441 66.35 51.96 -51.68
CA GLU A 441 65.74 53.03 -52.49
C GLU A 441 65.25 52.57 -53.89
N ASN A 442 65.45 51.31 -54.24
CA ASN A 442 65.03 50.71 -55.51
C ASN A 442 63.53 50.37 -55.54
N VAL A 443 63.02 49.97 -56.72
CA VAL A 443 61.60 49.60 -56.96
C VAL A 443 61.07 48.53 -55.98
N THR A 444 61.94 47.68 -55.44
CA THR A 444 61.59 46.65 -54.45
C THR A 444 61.45 47.17 -53.02
N GLY A 445 61.88 48.39 -52.70
CA GLY A 445 61.92 48.95 -51.34
C GLY A 445 60.56 49.00 -50.65
N ALA A 446 59.57 49.59 -51.32
CA ALA A 446 58.19 49.66 -50.81
C ALA A 446 57.55 48.27 -50.62
N ILE A 447 57.99 47.27 -51.41
CA ILE A 447 57.54 45.88 -51.27
C ILE A 447 58.18 45.27 -50.00
N ALA A 448 59.49 45.45 -49.81
CA ALA A 448 60.20 44.99 -48.62
C ALA A 448 59.63 45.59 -47.32
N ASP A 449 59.26 46.88 -47.35
CA ASP A 449 58.65 47.57 -46.20
C ASP A 449 57.23 47.05 -45.90
N THR A 450 56.38 46.93 -46.92
CA THR A 450 55.03 46.32 -46.80
C THR A 450 55.10 44.88 -46.29
N VAL A 451 56.10 44.11 -46.72
CA VAL A 451 56.42 42.77 -46.22
C VAL A 451 56.82 42.80 -44.75
N ASN A 452 57.73 43.68 -44.35
CA ASN A 452 58.17 43.80 -42.96
C ASN A 452 57.01 44.15 -42.02
N TYR A 453 56.13 45.08 -42.41
CA TYR A 453 54.91 45.39 -41.68
C TYR A 453 54.00 44.16 -41.54
N THR A 454 53.80 43.42 -42.63
CA THR A 454 52.99 42.20 -42.65
C THR A 454 53.60 41.10 -41.75
N VAL A 455 54.93 40.97 -41.71
CA VAL A 455 55.65 40.01 -40.85
C VAL A 455 55.51 40.37 -39.36
N GLU A 456 55.58 41.65 -39.00
CA GLU A 456 55.41 42.07 -37.61
C GLU A 456 53.95 41.89 -37.14
N GLU A 457 52.96 42.22 -37.96
CA GLU A 457 51.55 41.93 -37.66
C GLU A 457 51.27 40.42 -37.55
N LEU A 458 51.86 39.59 -38.42
CA LEU A 458 51.81 38.13 -38.30
C LEU A 458 52.49 37.63 -37.03
N ARG A 459 53.61 38.22 -36.61
CA ARG A 459 54.31 37.91 -35.35
C ARG A 459 53.45 38.25 -34.13
N VAL A 460 52.80 39.42 -34.12
CA VAL A 460 51.84 39.82 -33.08
C VAL A 460 50.63 38.87 -33.05
N LEU A 461 50.11 38.46 -34.20
CA LEU A 461 49.01 37.50 -34.31
C LEU A 461 49.41 36.11 -33.78
N VAL A 462 50.55 35.57 -34.20
CA VAL A 462 51.09 34.27 -33.74
C VAL A 462 51.33 34.28 -32.23
N GLY A 463 51.89 35.37 -31.69
CA GLY A 463 52.06 35.55 -30.24
C GLY A 463 50.73 35.53 -29.48
N ARG A 464 49.74 36.30 -29.97
CA ARG A 464 48.37 36.34 -29.38
C ARG A 464 47.65 34.99 -29.45
N VAL A 465 47.78 34.26 -30.57
CA VAL A 465 47.19 32.91 -30.72
C VAL A 465 47.86 31.92 -29.77
N THR A 466 49.19 31.97 -29.64
CA THR A 466 49.95 31.09 -28.72
C THR A 466 49.55 31.34 -27.26
N ALA A 467 49.50 32.61 -26.83
CA ALA A 467 49.09 32.98 -25.47
C ALA A 467 47.63 32.60 -25.18
N THR A 468 46.72 32.82 -26.13
CA THR A 468 45.31 32.39 -26.03
C THR A 468 45.20 30.87 -25.90
N ALA A 469 45.94 30.10 -26.71
CA ALA A 469 45.95 28.64 -26.64
C ALA A 469 46.43 28.14 -25.26
N GLU A 470 47.48 28.75 -24.68
CA GLU A 470 47.94 28.41 -23.32
C GLU A 470 46.97 28.82 -22.20
N GLN A 471 46.16 29.86 -22.40
CA GLN A 471 45.06 30.21 -21.49
C GLN A 471 43.93 29.17 -21.60
N VAL A 472 43.52 28.78 -22.81
CA VAL A 472 42.49 27.75 -23.03
C VAL A 472 42.93 26.39 -22.47
N THR A 473 44.18 25.97 -22.66
CA THR A 473 44.70 24.73 -22.07
C THR A 473 44.66 24.77 -20.54
N ARG A 474 45.09 25.86 -19.90
CA ARG A 474 45.03 25.99 -18.42
C ARG A 474 43.59 26.01 -17.90
N ALA A 475 42.69 26.75 -18.55
CA ALA A 475 41.27 26.77 -18.21
C ALA A 475 40.63 25.38 -18.37
N SER A 476 41.01 24.64 -19.41
CA SER A 476 40.53 23.27 -19.65
C SER A 476 41.01 22.30 -18.57
N LEU A 477 42.29 22.34 -18.19
CA LEU A 477 42.82 21.50 -17.11
C LEU A 477 42.12 21.78 -15.76
N HIS A 478 41.87 23.05 -15.44
CA HIS A 478 41.14 23.44 -14.23
C HIS A 478 39.69 22.96 -14.24
N ALA A 479 38.97 23.19 -15.35
CA ALA A 479 37.59 22.74 -15.51
C ALA A 479 37.46 21.20 -15.51
N HIS A 480 38.48 20.48 -16.00
CA HIS A 480 38.53 19.02 -15.94
C HIS A 480 38.68 18.51 -14.50
N SER A 481 39.49 19.17 -13.65
CA SER A 481 39.55 18.85 -12.22
C SER A 481 38.18 19.02 -11.56
N ILE A 482 37.55 20.19 -11.74
CA ILE A 482 36.22 20.48 -11.18
C ILE A 482 35.18 19.45 -11.65
N SER A 483 35.25 19.01 -12.91
CA SER A 483 34.36 17.97 -13.45
C SER A 483 34.58 16.62 -12.76
N ASN A 484 35.84 16.21 -12.52
CA ASN A 484 36.15 14.98 -11.81
C ASN A 484 35.75 15.05 -10.32
N ASP A 485 35.86 16.23 -9.70
CA ASP A 485 35.45 16.46 -8.31
C ASP A 485 33.93 16.40 -8.16
N LEU A 486 33.19 17.03 -9.08
CA LEU A 486 31.72 16.95 -9.16
C LEU A 486 31.25 15.52 -9.45
N LEU A 487 31.91 14.77 -10.33
CA LEU A 487 31.60 13.38 -10.62
C LEU A 487 31.72 12.51 -9.35
N ARG A 488 32.79 12.70 -8.57
CA ARG A 488 32.97 12.00 -7.27
C ARG A 488 31.91 12.40 -6.25
N ALA A 489 31.51 13.67 -6.21
CA ALA A 489 30.45 14.16 -5.34
C ALA A 489 29.09 13.53 -5.69
N SER A 490 28.68 13.51 -6.97
CA SER A 490 27.43 12.86 -7.40
C SER A 490 27.43 11.35 -7.15
N GLN A 491 28.57 10.67 -7.31
CA GLN A 491 28.72 9.25 -6.97
C GLN A 491 28.64 8.97 -5.46
N GLN A 492 29.00 9.93 -4.60
CA GLN A 492 28.80 9.82 -3.16
C GLN A 492 27.34 10.09 -2.80
N GLN A 493 26.78 11.18 -3.31
CA GLN A 493 25.38 11.59 -3.13
C GLN A 493 24.40 10.47 -3.54
N SER A 494 24.63 9.80 -4.67
CA SER A 494 23.81 8.67 -5.13
C SER A 494 23.77 7.51 -4.13
N ARG A 495 24.91 7.16 -3.51
CA ARG A 495 25.00 6.11 -2.47
C ARG A 495 24.30 6.54 -1.18
N GLU A 496 24.38 7.81 -0.80
CA GLU A 496 23.65 8.35 0.35
C GLU A 496 22.13 8.34 0.10
N ILE A 497 21.67 8.75 -1.08
CA ILE A 497 20.27 8.68 -1.51
C ILE A 497 19.72 7.24 -1.46
N GLN A 498 20.51 6.24 -1.91
CA GLN A 498 20.15 4.83 -1.79
C GLN A 498 20.01 4.39 -0.32
N GLY A 499 20.90 4.85 0.56
CA GLY A 499 20.82 4.62 2.01
C GLY A 499 19.54 5.20 2.63
N VAL A 500 19.22 6.46 2.32
CA VAL A 500 17.98 7.11 2.79
C VAL A 500 16.74 6.40 2.22
N SER A 501 16.74 6.00 0.94
CA SER A 501 15.66 5.24 0.31
C SER A 501 15.36 3.94 1.08
N SER A 502 16.40 3.16 1.41
CA SER A 502 16.25 1.93 2.20
C SER A 502 15.71 2.16 3.63
N THR A 503 15.90 3.37 4.15
CA THR A 503 15.40 3.78 5.48
C THR A 503 13.92 4.19 5.40
N VAL A 504 13.50 4.85 4.32
CA VAL A 504 12.10 5.23 4.10
C VAL A 504 11.21 4.02 3.78
N VAL A 505 11.72 3.01 3.08
CA VAL A 505 11.01 1.72 2.93
C VAL A 505 10.76 1.08 4.30
N ARG A 506 11.81 0.93 5.11
CA ARG A 506 11.71 0.39 6.47
C ARG A 506 10.75 1.18 7.37
N MET A 507 10.71 2.51 7.20
CA MET A 507 9.77 3.37 7.91
C MET A 507 8.31 3.09 7.50
N ALA A 508 8.04 2.79 6.23
CA ALA A 508 6.70 2.39 5.76
C ALA A 508 6.28 1.02 6.32
N ASP A 509 7.22 0.07 6.44
CA ASP A 509 6.98 -1.22 7.10
C ASP A 509 6.61 -1.01 8.59
N GLN A 510 7.40 -0.20 9.32
CA GLN A 510 7.14 0.12 10.73
C GLN A 510 5.81 0.86 10.94
N ILE A 511 5.44 1.79 10.05
CA ILE A 511 4.13 2.46 10.05
C ILE A 511 3.00 1.45 9.86
N THR A 512 3.20 0.41 9.03
CA THR A 512 2.22 -0.65 8.80
C THR A 512 2.04 -1.52 10.05
N ASP A 513 3.13 -1.88 10.73
CA ASP A 513 3.07 -2.62 12.00
C ASP A 513 2.43 -1.80 13.13
N VAL A 514 2.74 -0.50 13.26
CA VAL A 514 2.07 0.39 14.24
C VAL A 514 0.57 0.48 13.97
N SER A 515 0.16 0.60 12.71
CA SER A 515 -1.26 0.62 12.31
C SER A 515 -1.97 -0.69 12.69
N ARG A 516 -1.32 -1.83 12.45
CA ARG A 516 -1.83 -3.16 12.82
C ARG A 516 -1.96 -3.30 14.35
N SER A 517 -0.91 -2.98 15.11
CA SER A 517 -0.94 -3.03 16.58
C SER A 517 -1.95 -2.05 17.19
N ALA A 518 -2.19 -0.90 16.55
CA ALA A 518 -3.29 -0.01 16.93
C ALA A 518 -4.65 -0.70 16.71
N SER A 519 -4.91 -1.30 15.54
CA SER A 519 -6.16 -2.02 15.29
C SER A 519 -6.39 -3.15 16.30
N GLU A 520 -5.38 -3.99 16.55
CA GLU A 520 -5.43 -5.07 17.54
C GLU A 520 -5.73 -4.54 18.95
N SER A 521 -5.08 -3.43 19.36
CA SER A 521 -5.31 -2.79 20.66
C SER A 521 -6.72 -2.18 20.78
N ALA A 522 -7.28 -1.66 19.69
CA ALA A 522 -8.64 -1.12 19.67
C ALA A 522 -9.70 -2.23 19.84
N ASP A 523 -9.46 -3.42 19.29
CA ASP A 523 -10.33 -4.58 19.52
C ASP A 523 -10.25 -5.11 20.95
N VAL A 524 -9.05 -5.14 21.54
CA VAL A 524 -8.90 -5.48 22.98
C VAL A 524 -9.66 -4.45 23.85
N ALA A 525 -9.53 -3.15 23.59
CA ALA A 525 -10.25 -2.12 24.32
C ALA A 525 -11.79 -2.25 24.19
N ARG A 526 -12.29 -2.58 22.98
CA ARG A 526 -13.72 -2.91 22.75
C ARG A 526 -14.17 -4.13 23.54
N GLN A 527 -13.34 -5.17 23.63
CA GLN A 527 -13.62 -6.37 24.43
C GLN A 527 -13.63 -6.06 25.94
N SER A 528 -12.74 -5.18 26.42
CA SER A 528 -12.75 -4.72 27.82
C SER A 528 -14.02 -3.95 28.18
N VAL A 529 -14.51 -3.05 27.30
CA VAL A 529 -15.83 -2.40 27.47
C VAL A 529 -16.95 -3.44 27.56
N ALA A 530 -16.98 -4.40 26.62
CA ALA A 530 -18.02 -5.42 26.58
C ALA A 530 -18.02 -6.28 27.87
N ALA A 531 -16.84 -6.70 28.34
CA ALA A 531 -16.68 -7.47 29.57
C ALA A 531 -17.06 -6.67 30.83
N ALA A 532 -16.69 -5.38 30.90
CA ALA A 532 -17.04 -4.50 32.01
C ALA A 532 -18.56 -4.28 32.10
N ASN A 533 -19.23 -4.07 30.97
CA ASN A 533 -20.69 -3.91 30.92
C ASN A 533 -21.40 -5.23 31.31
N LEU A 534 -20.89 -6.39 30.88
CA LEU A 534 -21.44 -7.70 31.27
C LEU A 534 -21.26 -7.98 32.77
N GLY A 535 -20.10 -7.62 33.33
CA GLY A 535 -19.84 -7.67 34.77
C GLY A 535 -20.75 -6.73 35.57
N SER A 536 -20.94 -5.49 35.09
CA SER A 536 -21.83 -4.50 35.73
C SER A 536 -23.28 -5.01 35.78
N THR A 537 -23.78 -5.61 34.70
CA THR A 537 -25.09 -6.30 34.68
C THR A 537 -25.17 -7.44 35.69
N ALA A 538 -24.12 -8.25 35.83
CA ALA A 538 -24.08 -9.33 36.81
C ALA A 538 -24.09 -8.81 38.27
N VAL A 539 -23.38 -7.71 38.54
CA VAL A 539 -23.38 -7.02 39.84
C VAL A 539 -24.76 -6.40 40.14
N ALA A 540 -25.40 -5.74 39.18
CA ALA A 540 -26.75 -5.20 39.35
C ALA A 540 -27.77 -6.30 39.70
N ASN A 541 -27.68 -7.46 39.05
CA ASN A 541 -28.51 -8.62 39.39
C ASN A 541 -28.23 -9.16 40.80
N ALA A 542 -26.97 -9.13 41.26
CA ALA A 542 -26.62 -9.52 42.62
C ALA A 542 -27.16 -8.54 43.68
N ILE A 543 -27.11 -7.23 43.40
CA ILE A 543 -27.71 -6.18 44.24
C ILE A 543 -29.22 -6.37 44.35
N PHE A 544 -29.91 -6.65 43.24
CA PHE A 544 -31.34 -6.97 43.23
C PHE A 544 -31.66 -8.20 44.10
N GLY A 545 -30.91 -9.30 43.93
CA GLY A 545 -31.07 -10.49 44.77
C GLY A 545 -30.82 -10.24 46.26
N MET A 546 -29.88 -9.36 46.62
CA MET A 546 -29.68 -8.93 48.01
C MET A 546 -30.89 -8.14 48.56
N HIS A 547 -31.59 -7.38 47.73
CA HIS A 547 -32.85 -6.73 48.15
C HIS A 547 -33.97 -7.75 48.38
N GLU A 548 -34.16 -8.73 47.50
CA GLU A 548 -35.13 -9.81 47.72
C GLU A 548 -34.85 -10.59 49.01
N ILE A 549 -33.58 -10.92 49.26
CA ILE A 549 -33.15 -11.61 50.50
C ILE A 549 -33.41 -10.74 51.74
N ARG A 550 -33.09 -9.44 51.70
CA ARG A 550 -33.37 -8.49 52.80
C ARG A 550 -34.87 -8.46 53.14
N ASP A 551 -35.72 -8.37 52.12
CA ASP A 551 -37.15 -8.17 52.31
C ASP A 551 -37.81 -9.47 52.78
N GLN A 552 -37.35 -10.63 52.30
CA GLN A 552 -37.71 -11.95 52.83
C GLN A 552 -37.25 -12.14 54.30
N ILE A 553 -36.08 -11.63 54.69
CA ILE A 553 -35.61 -11.62 56.09
C ILE A 553 -36.53 -10.75 56.95
N GLN A 554 -36.94 -9.58 56.50
CA GLN A 554 -37.87 -8.71 57.24
C GLN A 554 -39.25 -9.35 57.43
N ASP A 555 -39.80 -10.00 56.41
CA ASP A 555 -41.09 -10.70 56.50
C ASP A 555 -41.02 -11.96 57.38
N THR A 556 -39.87 -12.65 57.39
CA THR A 556 -39.59 -13.72 58.36
C THR A 556 -39.48 -13.15 59.78
N SER A 557 -38.81 -12.00 59.95
CA SER A 557 -38.84 -11.11 61.12
C SER A 557 -40.24 -10.96 61.73
N LYS A 558 -41.17 -10.40 60.93
CA LYS A 558 -42.58 -10.14 61.29
C LYS A 558 -43.38 -11.41 61.61
N ARG A 559 -42.97 -12.58 61.12
CA ARG A 559 -43.60 -13.87 61.42
C ARG A 559 -43.10 -14.44 62.75
N ILE A 560 -41.80 -14.39 63.00
CA ILE A 560 -41.19 -14.87 64.25
C ILE A 560 -41.62 -14.00 65.44
N LYS A 561 -41.68 -12.67 65.28
CA LYS A 561 -42.15 -11.78 66.37
C LYS A 561 -43.58 -12.11 66.81
N ARG A 562 -44.50 -12.30 65.85
CA ARG A 562 -45.88 -12.74 66.15
C ARG A 562 -45.95 -14.15 66.76
N LEU A 563 -45.04 -15.06 66.40
CA LEU A 563 -44.95 -16.35 67.08
C LEU A 563 -44.49 -16.21 68.54
N GLY A 564 -43.56 -15.28 68.82
CA GLY A 564 -43.16 -14.92 70.18
C GLY A 564 -44.30 -14.29 70.98
N GLU A 565 -45.04 -13.36 70.38
CA GLU A 565 -46.23 -12.72 70.96
C GLU A 565 -47.31 -13.76 71.32
N SER A 566 -47.71 -14.62 70.39
CA SER A 566 -48.67 -15.70 70.71
C SER A 566 -48.11 -16.76 71.66
N SER A 567 -46.79 -16.97 71.72
CA SER A 567 -46.18 -17.85 72.73
C SER A 567 -46.24 -17.23 74.13
N GLN A 568 -46.16 -15.91 74.25
CA GLN A 568 -46.39 -15.18 75.51
C GLN A 568 -47.85 -15.31 75.95
N GLU A 569 -48.82 -15.09 75.05
CA GLU A 569 -50.26 -15.29 75.33
C GLU A 569 -50.56 -16.73 75.80
N ILE A 570 -50.00 -17.74 75.13
CA ILE A 570 -50.15 -19.14 75.54
C ILE A 570 -49.48 -19.39 76.91
N GLY A 571 -48.34 -18.75 77.20
CA GLY A 571 -47.67 -18.83 78.50
C GLY A 571 -48.58 -18.37 79.64
N GLU A 572 -49.16 -17.18 79.50
CA GLU A 572 -50.09 -16.58 80.48
C GLU A 572 -51.36 -17.43 80.66
N ILE A 573 -51.91 -17.99 79.58
CA ILE A 573 -53.03 -18.96 79.64
C ILE A 573 -52.62 -20.24 80.37
N THR A 574 -51.39 -20.73 80.16
CA THR A 574 -50.90 -21.96 80.80
C THR A 574 -50.67 -21.77 82.30
N GLU A 575 -50.21 -20.59 82.71
CA GLU A 575 -50.05 -20.20 84.11
C GLU A 575 -51.42 -20.09 84.80
N LEU A 576 -52.39 -19.42 84.17
CA LEU A 576 -53.79 -19.37 84.64
C LEU A 576 -54.43 -20.77 84.75
N ILE A 577 -54.15 -21.69 83.82
CA ILE A 577 -54.62 -23.08 83.92
C ILE A 577 -53.97 -23.78 85.13
N SER A 578 -52.68 -23.54 85.40
CA SER A 578 -52.02 -24.07 86.60
C SER A 578 -52.74 -23.59 87.87
N ASP A 579 -52.98 -22.30 88.02
CA ASP A 579 -53.69 -21.70 89.16
C ASP A 579 -55.10 -22.28 89.34
N ILE A 580 -55.86 -22.41 88.25
CA ILE A 580 -57.21 -23.00 88.27
C ILE A 580 -57.15 -24.48 88.69
N THR A 581 -56.16 -25.24 88.22
CA THR A 581 -55.99 -26.64 88.63
C THR A 581 -55.57 -26.78 90.09
N GLU A 582 -54.73 -25.88 90.61
CA GLU A 582 -54.35 -25.88 92.03
C GLU A 582 -55.52 -25.48 92.94
N GLN A 583 -56.32 -24.48 92.56
CA GLN A 583 -57.58 -24.17 93.25
C GLN A 583 -58.58 -25.33 93.19
N THR A 584 -58.70 -26.01 92.03
CA THR A 584 -59.57 -27.19 91.87
C THR A 584 -59.10 -28.35 92.75
N ASN A 585 -57.78 -28.54 92.88
CA ASN A 585 -57.18 -29.54 93.77
C ASN A 585 -57.56 -29.29 95.24
N VAL A 586 -57.46 -28.03 95.70
CA VAL A 586 -57.85 -27.62 97.06
C VAL A 586 -59.38 -27.75 97.27
N LEU A 587 -60.20 -27.39 96.29
CA LEU A 587 -61.66 -27.56 96.36
C LEU A 587 -62.06 -29.04 96.42
N ALA A 588 -61.41 -29.90 95.63
CA ALA A 588 -61.64 -31.34 95.63
C ALA A 588 -61.24 -31.98 96.97
N LEU A 589 -60.09 -31.61 97.52
CA LEU A 589 -59.65 -32.06 98.85
C LEU A 589 -60.63 -31.64 99.95
N ASN A 590 -61.10 -30.38 99.94
CA ASN A 590 -62.11 -29.91 100.88
C ASN A 590 -63.45 -30.65 100.72
N ALA A 591 -63.86 -30.97 99.50
CA ALA A 591 -65.06 -31.78 99.23
C ALA A 591 -64.90 -33.23 99.71
N ALA A 592 -63.72 -33.85 99.55
CA ALA A 592 -63.42 -35.18 100.05
C ALA A 592 -63.49 -35.23 101.60
N ILE A 593 -62.92 -34.23 102.27
CA ILE A 593 -62.98 -34.08 103.73
C ILE A 593 -64.43 -33.92 104.22
N GLN A 594 -65.23 -33.06 103.57
CA GLN A 594 -66.65 -32.88 103.89
C GLN A 594 -67.45 -34.17 103.64
N ALA A 595 -67.24 -34.85 102.51
CA ALA A 595 -67.90 -36.11 102.20
C ALA A 595 -67.55 -37.22 103.19
N ALA A 596 -66.29 -37.33 103.60
CA ALA A 596 -65.86 -38.27 104.65
C ALA A 596 -66.54 -37.97 106.00
N SER A 597 -66.76 -36.70 106.34
CA SER A 597 -67.47 -36.31 107.58
C SER A 597 -68.96 -36.71 107.60
N ALA A 598 -69.57 -36.93 106.43
CA ALA A 598 -70.96 -37.36 106.29
C ALA A 598 -71.17 -38.90 106.39
N GLY A 599 -70.10 -39.67 106.60
CA GLY A 599 -70.16 -41.13 106.80
C GLY A 599 -70.67 -41.90 105.58
N GLU A 600 -71.45 -42.97 105.80
CA GLU A 600 -71.97 -43.83 104.72
C GLU A 600 -72.77 -43.07 103.65
N ALA A 601 -73.49 -42.00 104.02
CA ALA A 601 -74.21 -41.15 103.07
C ALA A 601 -73.27 -40.34 102.14
N GLY A 602 -72.02 -40.10 102.57
CA GLY A 602 -71.02 -39.34 101.82
C GLY A 602 -70.19 -40.13 100.83
N ARG A 603 -70.16 -41.48 100.90
CA ARG A 603 -69.22 -42.32 100.13
C ARG A 603 -69.22 -42.09 98.63
N GLY A 604 -70.39 -41.84 98.03
CA GLY A 604 -70.50 -41.53 96.61
C GLY A 604 -69.83 -40.19 96.24
N PHE A 605 -69.92 -39.20 97.12
CA PHE A 605 -69.26 -37.90 96.94
C PHE A 605 -67.75 -37.97 97.18
N THR A 606 -67.28 -38.80 98.13
CA THR A 606 -65.83 -38.98 98.36
C THR A 606 -65.11 -39.49 97.11
N VAL A 607 -65.66 -40.52 96.44
CA VAL A 607 -65.06 -41.09 95.21
C VAL A 607 -65.05 -40.08 94.06
N VAL A 608 -66.10 -39.26 93.94
CA VAL A 608 -66.12 -38.17 92.93
C VAL A 608 -65.08 -37.10 93.26
N ALA A 609 -64.94 -36.72 94.54
CA ALA A 609 -63.94 -35.73 94.96
C ALA A 609 -62.50 -36.22 94.74
N GLU A 610 -62.19 -37.48 95.05
CA GLU A 610 -60.88 -38.09 94.80
C GLU A 610 -60.53 -38.13 93.30
N GLU A 611 -61.48 -38.46 92.41
CA GLU A 611 -61.22 -38.46 90.96
C GLU A 611 -61.10 -37.03 90.39
N VAL A 612 -61.82 -36.05 90.93
CA VAL A 612 -61.62 -34.62 90.58
C VAL A 612 -60.26 -34.13 91.06
N GLN A 613 -59.80 -34.52 92.26
CA GLN A 613 -58.46 -34.22 92.76
C GLN A 613 -57.39 -34.81 91.82
N ARG A 614 -57.51 -36.09 91.48
CA ARG A 614 -56.59 -36.80 90.57
C ARG A 614 -56.59 -36.21 89.15
N LEU A 615 -57.73 -35.70 88.69
CA LEU A 615 -57.84 -34.98 87.41
C LEU A 615 -57.16 -33.60 87.48
N ALA A 616 -57.30 -32.89 88.60
CA ALA A 616 -56.64 -31.60 88.84
C ALA A 616 -55.11 -31.75 88.89
N GLU A 617 -54.58 -32.70 89.65
CA GLU A 617 -53.14 -33.00 89.72
C GLU A 617 -52.55 -33.36 88.34
N ARG A 618 -53.25 -34.20 87.56
CA ARG A 618 -52.85 -34.53 86.18
C ARG A 618 -52.87 -33.31 85.26
N SER A 619 -53.84 -32.41 85.43
CA SER A 619 -53.98 -31.21 84.62
C SER A 619 -52.90 -30.17 84.96
N ALA A 620 -52.57 -29.99 86.24
CA ALA A 620 -51.43 -29.18 86.69
C ALA A 620 -50.11 -29.73 86.14
N GLY A 621 -49.91 -31.05 86.16
CA GLY A 621 -48.75 -31.71 85.55
C GLY A 621 -48.62 -31.45 84.04
N ALA A 622 -49.74 -31.51 83.31
CA ALA A 622 -49.77 -31.20 81.88
C ALA A 622 -49.51 -29.70 81.59
N ALA A 623 -50.14 -28.79 82.35
CA ALA A 623 -49.88 -27.36 82.25
C ALA A 623 -48.40 -27.03 82.49
N LYS A 624 -47.77 -27.64 83.50
CA LYS A 624 -46.35 -27.46 83.79
C LYS A 624 -45.42 -27.97 82.67
N GLN A 625 -45.82 -29.00 81.92
CA GLN A 625 -45.11 -29.47 80.73
C GLN A 625 -45.29 -28.50 79.54
N ILE A 626 -46.52 -28.03 79.30
CA ILE A 626 -46.80 -27.02 78.26
C ILE A 626 -46.02 -25.73 78.55
N GLY A 627 -46.02 -25.25 79.79
CA GLY A 627 -45.26 -24.07 80.21
C GLY A 627 -43.74 -24.25 80.19
N ALA A 628 -43.22 -25.47 80.04
CA ALA A 628 -41.80 -25.70 79.72
C ALA A 628 -41.55 -25.59 78.21
N LEU A 629 -42.39 -26.25 77.40
CA LEU A 629 -42.37 -26.15 75.93
C LEU A 629 -42.51 -24.71 75.43
N VAL A 630 -43.42 -23.92 76.01
CA VAL A 630 -43.62 -22.50 75.68
C VAL A 630 -42.35 -21.70 75.93
N ARG A 631 -41.65 -21.90 77.05
CA ARG A 631 -40.38 -21.21 77.35
C ARG A 631 -39.25 -21.60 76.41
N THR A 632 -39.21 -22.84 75.93
CA THR A 632 -38.31 -23.24 74.84
C THR A 632 -38.64 -22.46 73.57
N ILE A 633 -39.91 -22.41 73.14
CA ILE A 633 -40.34 -21.67 71.94
C ILE A 633 -40.04 -20.16 72.07
N GLN A 634 -40.23 -19.56 73.26
CA GLN A 634 -39.86 -18.16 73.53
C GLN A 634 -38.34 -17.92 73.39
N THR A 635 -37.51 -18.88 73.80
CA THR A 635 -36.05 -18.79 73.65
C THR A 635 -35.64 -18.97 72.18
N ASP A 636 -36.14 -20.00 71.51
CA ASP A 636 -35.88 -20.28 70.10
C ASP A 636 -36.32 -19.12 69.19
N THR A 637 -37.46 -18.48 69.49
CA THR A 637 -37.92 -17.30 68.73
C THR A 637 -37.08 -16.06 69.00
N HIS A 638 -36.56 -15.85 70.21
CA HIS A 638 -35.63 -14.77 70.52
C HIS A 638 -34.30 -14.93 69.75
N ASP A 639 -33.70 -16.12 69.82
CA ASP A 639 -32.45 -16.43 69.10
C ASP A 639 -32.64 -16.34 67.58
N ALA A 640 -33.80 -16.77 67.06
CA ALA A 640 -34.13 -16.61 65.65
C ALA A 640 -34.29 -15.14 65.22
N VAL A 641 -34.82 -14.25 66.07
CA VAL A 641 -34.83 -12.79 65.80
C VAL A 641 -33.41 -12.23 65.78
N ALA A 642 -32.56 -12.58 66.76
CA ALA A 642 -31.16 -12.14 66.81
C ALA A 642 -30.35 -12.61 65.58
N ALA A 643 -30.62 -13.84 65.10
CA ALA A 643 -30.05 -14.36 63.87
C ALA A 643 -30.51 -13.56 62.63
N MET A 644 -31.79 -13.20 62.53
CA MET A 644 -32.32 -12.38 61.43
C MET A 644 -31.73 -10.96 61.41
N GLU A 645 -31.48 -10.34 62.57
CA GLU A 645 -30.79 -9.05 62.67
C GLU A 645 -29.30 -9.12 62.30
N LYS A 646 -28.64 -10.25 62.57
CA LYS A 646 -27.28 -10.51 62.09
C LYS A 646 -27.25 -10.70 60.57
N SER A 647 -28.18 -11.48 60.01
CA SER A 647 -28.32 -11.68 58.56
C SER A 647 -28.65 -10.37 57.83
N THR A 648 -29.51 -9.52 58.40
CA THR A 648 -29.84 -8.20 57.84
C THR A 648 -28.60 -7.33 57.68
N ARG A 649 -27.73 -7.28 58.70
CA ARG A 649 -26.44 -6.56 58.62
C ARG A 649 -25.49 -7.15 57.57
N GLY A 650 -25.43 -8.48 57.46
CA GLY A 650 -24.62 -9.16 56.44
C GLY A 650 -25.07 -8.84 55.01
N VAL A 651 -26.39 -8.78 54.78
CA VAL A 651 -26.96 -8.41 53.46
C VAL A 651 -26.68 -6.96 53.11
N VAL A 652 -26.82 -6.02 54.06
CA VAL A 652 -26.52 -4.59 53.84
C VAL A 652 -25.05 -4.37 53.45
N GLU A 653 -24.12 -5.05 54.14
CA GLU A 653 -22.69 -4.98 53.79
C GLU A 653 -22.39 -5.68 52.44
N GLY A 654 -23.09 -6.78 52.13
CA GLY A 654 -23.02 -7.45 50.83
C GLY A 654 -23.48 -6.56 49.67
N THR A 655 -24.58 -5.82 49.85
CA THR A 655 -25.01 -4.78 48.89
C THR A 655 -23.94 -3.71 48.74
N ARG A 656 -23.43 -3.14 49.84
CA ARG A 656 -22.42 -2.06 49.82
C ARG A 656 -21.13 -2.47 49.10
N LEU A 657 -20.70 -3.71 49.28
CA LEU A 657 -19.52 -4.26 48.58
C LEU A 657 -19.80 -4.49 47.08
N SER A 658 -21.04 -4.88 46.74
CA SER A 658 -21.48 -5.05 45.35
C SER A 658 -21.56 -3.71 44.62
N ASP A 659 -22.14 -2.67 45.23
CA ASP A 659 -22.18 -1.30 44.67
C ASP A 659 -20.76 -0.81 44.33
N ALA A 660 -19.80 -1.02 45.23
CA ALA A 660 -18.40 -0.64 45.02
C ALA A 660 -17.75 -1.40 43.84
N ALA A 661 -18.08 -2.68 43.64
CA ALA A 661 -17.65 -3.43 42.47
C ALA A 661 -18.30 -2.93 41.17
N GLY A 662 -19.59 -2.55 41.22
CA GLY A 662 -20.31 -1.94 40.09
C GLY A 662 -19.70 -0.61 39.65
N ALA A 663 -19.35 0.25 40.60
CA ALA A 663 -18.64 1.50 40.34
C ALA A 663 -17.27 1.25 39.67
N ALA A 664 -16.46 0.33 40.20
CA ALA A 664 -15.16 -0.01 39.61
C ALA A 664 -15.28 -0.57 38.17
N LEU A 665 -16.35 -1.33 37.87
CA LEU A 665 -16.63 -1.83 36.52
C LEU A 665 -17.06 -0.70 35.56
N ASN A 666 -17.83 0.27 36.04
CA ASN A 666 -18.16 1.48 35.28
C ASN A 666 -16.89 2.28 34.92
N ASP A 667 -15.98 2.49 35.89
CA ASP A 667 -14.72 3.20 35.67
C ASP A 667 -13.82 2.47 34.65
N ILE A 668 -13.74 1.13 34.72
CA ILE A 668 -13.05 0.30 33.72
C ILE A 668 -13.68 0.48 32.34
N SER A 669 -15.00 0.55 32.23
CA SER A 669 -15.70 0.77 30.96
C SER A 669 -15.37 2.16 30.38
N GLN A 670 -15.39 3.21 31.20
CA GLN A 670 -15.04 4.58 30.79
C GLN A 670 -13.58 4.70 30.34
N VAL A 671 -12.63 4.11 31.08
CA VAL A 671 -11.20 4.09 30.73
C VAL A 671 -10.97 3.29 29.44
N SER A 672 -11.66 2.15 29.26
CA SER A 672 -11.55 1.32 28.05
C SER A 672 -12.13 2.03 26.81
N HIS A 673 -13.23 2.77 26.96
CA HIS A 673 -13.75 3.67 25.92
C HIS A 673 -12.72 4.73 25.54
N ARG A 674 -12.14 5.44 26.52
CA ARG A 674 -11.13 6.47 26.27
C ARG A 674 -9.85 5.91 25.62
N LEU A 675 -9.47 4.68 25.97
CA LEU A 675 -8.37 3.97 25.33
C LEU A 675 -8.67 3.71 23.84
N ALA A 676 -9.89 3.25 23.50
CA ALA A 676 -10.29 3.06 22.11
C ALA A 676 -10.30 4.36 21.28
N GLU A 677 -10.70 5.49 21.87
CA GLU A 677 -10.60 6.81 21.23
C GLU A 677 -9.14 7.20 20.93
N LEU A 678 -8.25 7.07 21.91
CA LEU A 678 -6.83 7.41 21.77
C LEU A 678 -6.16 6.54 20.69
N ILE A 679 -6.50 5.25 20.64
CA ILE A 679 -5.97 4.32 19.63
C ILE A 679 -6.50 4.66 18.23
N SER A 680 -7.76 5.12 18.11
CA SER A 680 -8.30 5.65 16.84
C SER A 680 -7.50 6.88 16.36
N GLY A 681 -7.13 7.77 17.28
CA GLY A 681 -6.24 8.91 16.99
C GLY A 681 -4.84 8.48 16.54
N ILE A 682 -4.26 7.42 17.15
CA ILE A 682 -3.00 6.83 16.69
C ILE A 682 -3.14 6.28 15.27
N ALA A 683 -4.22 5.56 14.95
CA ALA A 683 -4.46 5.02 13.62
C ALA A 683 -4.56 6.13 12.55
N GLN A 684 -5.24 7.25 12.85
CA GLN A 684 -5.26 8.43 11.96
C GLN A 684 -3.86 9.00 11.74
N ALA A 685 -3.13 9.31 12.82
CA ALA A 685 -1.78 9.88 12.74
C ALA A 685 -0.81 8.96 11.98
N THR A 686 -0.97 7.64 12.10
CA THR A 686 -0.19 6.63 11.38
C THR A 686 -0.50 6.66 9.88
N GLY A 687 -1.75 6.91 9.47
CA GLY A 687 -2.13 7.13 8.06
C GLY A 687 -1.57 8.43 7.46
N GLU A 688 -1.52 9.50 8.26
CA GLU A 688 -0.87 10.77 7.87
C GLU A 688 0.65 10.60 7.73
N GLN A 689 1.28 9.80 8.61
CA GLN A 689 2.68 9.40 8.48
C GLN A 689 2.93 8.52 7.24
N ALA A 690 2.07 7.55 6.92
CA ALA A 690 2.17 6.72 5.71
C ALA A 690 2.14 7.57 4.42
N THR A 691 1.25 8.57 4.40
CA THR A 691 1.13 9.53 3.30
C THR A 691 2.39 10.39 3.18
N SER A 692 2.92 10.85 4.31
CA SER A 692 4.16 11.65 4.37
C SER A 692 5.38 10.84 3.93
N ALA A 693 5.53 9.59 4.38
CA ALA A 693 6.59 8.66 3.97
C ALA A 693 6.57 8.42 2.46
N SER A 694 5.38 8.23 1.88
CA SER A 694 5.18 8.08 0.43
C SER A 694 5.58 9.32 -0.36
N GLY A 695 5.36 10.52 0.19
CA GLY A 695 5.84 11.78 -0.37
C GLY A 695 7.37 11.89 -0.34
N VAL A 696 7.99 11.55 0.79
CA VAL A 696 9.46 11.54 0.94
C VAL A 696 10.10 10.55 -0.02
N ALA A 697 9.55 9.33 -0.17
CA ALA A 697 10.04 8.33 -1.12
C ALA A 697 10.01 8.85 -2.58
N ARG A 698 8.94 9.56 -2.97
CA ARG A 698 8.84 10.19 -4.30
C ARG A 698 9.88 11.28 -4.51
N ASN A 699 10.13 12.10 -3.48
CA ASN A 699 11.16 13.15 -3.54
C ASN A 699 12.57 12.55 -3.64
N ILE A 700 12.86 11.48 -2.89
CA ILE A 700 14.12 10.71 -2.98
C ILE A 700 14.35 10.19 -4.40
N GLN A 701 13.32 9.60 -5.03
CA GLN A 701 13.42 9.12 -6.40
C GLN A 701 13.69 10.25 -7.42
N LEU A 702 13.07 11.42 -7.24
CA LEU A 702 13.35 12.60 -8.07
C LEU A 702 14.78 13.09 -7.90
N ILE A 703 15.28 13.17 -6.66
CA ILE A 703 16.66 13.59 -6.37
C ILE A 703 17.66 12.58 -6.93
N LEU A 704 17.37 11.26 -6.90
CA LEU A 704 18.20 10.24 -7.53
C LEU A 704 18.34 10.50 -9.04
N THR A 705 17.23 10.67 -9.76
CA THR A 705 17.25 10.94 -11.21
C THR A 705 17.95 12.26 -11.56
N VAL A 706 17.82 13.31 -10.74
CA VAL A 706 18.59 14.55 -10.92
C VAL A 706 20.08 14.33 -10.65
N THR A 707 20.44 13.46 -9.71
CA THR A 707 21.85 13.10 -9.42
C THR A 707 22.47 12.29 -10.56
N GLU A 708 21.72 11.35 -11.14
CA GLU A 708 22.11 10.58 -12.33
C GLU A 708 22.32 11.50 -13.55
N GLN A 709 21.36 12.40 -13.83
CA GLN A 709 21.49 13.41 -14.88
C GLN A 709 22.68 14.36 -14.65
N THR A 710 22.97 14.71 -13.40
CA THR A 710 24.14 15.52 -13.05
C THR A 710 25.44 14.76 -13.30
N GLN A 711 25.49 13.46 -12.98
CA GLN A 711 26.64 12.60 -13.23
C GLN A 711 26.94 12.49 -14.75
N ASP A 712 25.92 12.22 -15.57
CA ASP A 712 26.06 12.10 -17.02
C ASP A 712 26.41 13.45 -17.68
N GLY A 713 25.75 14.54 -17.27
CA GLY A 713 26.07 15.90 -17.73
C GLY A 713 27.51 16.31 -17.38
N THR A 714 27.98 15.92 -16.20
CA THR A 714 29.37 16.14 -15.75
C THR A 714 30.35 15.31 -16.58
N GLN A 715 30.03 14.05 -16.89
CA GLN A 715 30.85 13.19 -17.74
C GLN A 715 30.96 13.74 -19.17
N HIS A 716 29.85 14.20 -19.77
CA HIS A 716 29.87 14.87 -21.07
C HIS A 716 30.64 16.20 -21.04
N THR A 717 30.57 16.94 -19.93
CA THR A 717 31.35 18.17 -19.72
C THR A 717 32.85 17.86 -19.66
N ALA A 718 33.27 16.87 -18.88
CA ALA A 718 34.67 16.41 -18.81
C ALA A 718 35.22 15.96 -20.18
N GLN A 719 34.43 15.22 -20.96
CA GLN A 719 34.80 14.82 -22.33
C GLN A 719 34.93 16.02 -23.29
N SER A 720 34.07 17.02 -23.15
CA SER A 720 34.08 18.23 -24.00
C SER A 720 35.28 19.13 -23.66
N ILE A 721 35.60 19.26 -22.37
CA ILE A 721 36.80 19.95 -21.87
C ILE A 721 38.07 19.25 -22.35
N HIS A 722 38.11 17.91 -22.35
CA HIS A 722 39.25 17.16 -22.90
C HIS A 722 39.46 17.47 -24.38
N LYS A 723 38.38 17.52 -25.19
CA LYS A 723 38.45 17.92 -26.61
C LYS A 723 38.96 19.37 -26.77
N LEU A 724 38.52 20.31 -25.93
CA LEU A 724 39.04 21.69 -25.95
C LEU A 724 40.54 21.74 -25.64
N SER A 725 41.02 20.95 -24.68
CA SER A 725 42.45 20.86 -24.37
C SER A 725 43.28 20.27 -25.53
N VAL A 726 42.73 19.30 -26.27
CA VAL A 726 43.37 18.75 -27.48
C VAL A 726 43.41 19.80 -28.60
N LEU A 727 42.28 20.44 -28.90
CA LEU A 727 42.18 21.49 -29.94
C LEU A 727 43.09 22.70 -29.64
N ALA A 728 43.22 23.10 -28.37
CA ALA A 728 44.15 24.15 -27.96
C ALA A 728 45.62 23.73 -28.18
N GLN A 729 45.97 22.47 -27.92
CA GLN A 729 47.30 21.95 -28.20
C GLN A 729 47.57 21.80 -29.71
N GLU A 730 46.57 21.39 -30.50
CA GLU A 730 46.66 21.34 -31.98
C GLU A 730 46.82 22.75 -32.59
N LEU A 731 46.10 23.75 -32.06
CA LEU A 731 46.26 25.15 -32.44
C LEU A 731 47.67 25.65 -32.11
N LYS A 732 48.17 25.39 -30.89
CA LYS A 732 49.54 25.72 -30.47
C LYS A 732 50.58 25.06 -31.38
N ASN A 733 50.42 23.77 -31.69
CA ASN A 733 51.31 23.03 -32.58
C ASN A 733 51.27 23.57 -34.02
N SER A 734 50.11 24.05 -34.48
CA SER A 734 49.92 24.62 -35.82
C SER A 734 50.63 25.96 -35.97
N VAL A 735 50.58 26.83 -34.94
CA VAL A 735 51.32 28.10 -34.96
C VAL A 735 52.81 27.95 -34.61
N ALA A 736 53.22 26.87 -33.93
CA ALA A 736 54.62 26.60 -33.60
C ALA A 736 55.55 26.36 -34.81
N ARG A 737 54.99 26.24 -36.03
CA ARG A 737 55.77 26.34 -37.28
C ARG A 737 56.36 27.76 -37.47
N PHE A 738 55.63 28.79 -37.04
CA PHE A 738 56.06 30.17 -37.18
C PHE A 738 57.04 30.55 -36.08
N ARG A 739 58.30 30.74 -36.45
CA ARG A 739 59.33 31.21 -35.51
C ARG A 739 59.16 32.69 -35.27
N ILE A 740 58.73 33.05 -34.06
CA ILE A 740 58.81 34.40 -33.54
C ILE A 740 60.08 34.54 -32.70
N ALA A 741 60.73 35.70 -32.74
CA ALA A 741 61.80 36.01 -31.80
C ALA A 741 61.16 36.23 -30.42
N SER A 742 61.63 35.46 -29.43
CA SER A 742 61.15 35.44 -28.03
C SER A 742 61.42 36.76 -27.31
#